data_AF-A0AAJ7XGC7-F1
#
_entry.id   AF-A0AAJ7XGC7-F1
#
_cell.length_a   1.000
_cell.length_b   1.000
_cell.length_c   1.000
_cell.angle_alpha   90.00
_cell.angle_beta   90.00
_cell.angle_gamma   90.00
#
_symmetry.space_group_name_H-M   'P 1'
#
loop_
_entity.id
_entity.type
_entity.pdbx_description
1 polymer ?
#
loop_
_entity_poly.entity_id
_entity_poly.type
_entity_poly.pdbx_seq_one_letter_code
_entity_poly.pdbx_strand_id
1 'polypeptide(L)'
;MAALWLSLVPPLLLLLLAAWVHGNSVEQKIYVELKDTAACVRLMNGTHQIGCQSSVGGDTGVLHLVSSAEDLAWVLKDGPHSPYMALLDNYMFSRETMMQLKVARGRVAGVVVMLHQKALPLAPANFSHDLSCPNDKFGMYEDTDYAHCRRTVWNPSGTGLALEDFGFPVFLLRDANETSAVLQCVRNHNVPSNDTSKKVEYPLCAIQLKSHMHGVRDTVTCMRRSHLFNNLNPELVCDSLGDYNVLGVLQPINQSMKGKPDKDIIIAAARLDSRSFFWNVTSGADSAASGFVTLLAAAEALAALGNASRSLPRNVMFLFLQGEAFDYIGSSRFVYDIMRNKSFLSLDSIHSFLEISQVGLRDGATVWAHSDPISRQVPQVNESVWSMVEALRAGGLTVATPDPEQPLPPSSLQRFLRHRNLSGVVLAEHRTAFYNQYYHSVYDVAPNIKLSFPEGLTPEEELTYPSDIAKNLTELATGVARALYLQAGGDQETIMDVQANTTTVARLLYTLLVRANNSWLRSIMDKENKGILGRHALSFYVGVSDNWSHNDITQVVLHALANLTGTTVPLNETACRDPKKHGVTDEEMYKYIWVMGSPPGKGAEEGDKEGGGFCTRSTAHLSPAVSPAFELHDFDSGEYSTWTESRWKQLRARLFLVASPQLEHVTLAVGCLVLALSLCSVYLVNSKADVLFTPTRDAHSPAY
;
A
#
# COMPACT_ATOMS: atom_id res chain seq x y z
N MET A 1 -25.57 -61.91 -11.03
CA MET A 1 -24.91 -60.61 -11.32
C MET A 1 -25.57 -59.43 -10.60
N ALA A 2 -26.90 -59.30 -10.56
CA ALA A 2 -27.57 -58.20 -9.83
C ALA A 2 -27.30 -58.18 -8.31
N ALA A 3 -27.13 -59.34 -7.66
CA ALA A 3 -26.84 -59.43 -6.22
C ALA A 3 -25.42 -58.98 -5.81
N LEU A 4 -24.45 -59.03 -6.73
CA LEU A 4 -23.09 -58.51 -6.49
C LEU A 4 -23.04 -56.97 -6.59
N TRP A 5 -23.90 -56.38 -7.41
CA TRP A 5 -23.98 -54.92 -7.56
C TRP A 5 -24.66 -54.25 -6.35
N LEU A 6 -25.67 -54.90 -5.76
CA LEU A 6 -26.35 -54.40 -4.55
C LEU A 6 -25.50 -54.47 -3.27
N SER A 7 -24.44 -55.29 -3.23
CA SER A 7 -23.57 -55.46 -2.06
C SER A 7 -22.29 -54.60 -2.11
N LEU A 8 -21.84 -54.17 -3.29
CA LEU A 8 -20.63 -53.36 -3.47
C LEU A 8 -20.90 -51.86 -3.60
N VAL A 9 -22.08 -51.45 -4.08
CA VAL A 9 -22.42 -50.04 -4.30
C VAL A 9 -22.64 -49.24 -3.00
N PRO A 10 -23.34 -49.75 -1.96
CA PRO A 10 -23.51 -49.02 -0.70
C PRO A 10 -22.20 -48.68 0.04
N PRO A 11 -21.22 -49.60 0.21
CA PRO A 11 -19.97 -49.29 0.88
C PRO A 11 -19.06 -48.37 0.03
N LEU A 12 -19.13 -48.47 -1.31
CA LEU A 12 -18.41 -47.56 -2.20
C LEU A 12 -18.99 -46.14 -2.14
N LEU A 13 -20.31 -45.99 -2.05
CA LEU A 13 -20.99 -44.71 -1.88
C LEU A 13 -20.69 -44.10 -0.50
N LEU A 14 -20.58 -44.92 0.55
CA LEU A 14 -20.18 -44.50 1.89
C LEU A 14 -18.71 -44.05 1.95
N LEU A 15 -17.80 -44.74 1.25
CA LEU A 15 -16.40 -44.33 1.08
C LEU A 15 -16.28 -43.02 0.29
N LEU A 16 -17.10 -42.83 -0.75
CA LEU A 16 -17.16 -41.59 -1.52
C LEU A 16 -17.76 -40.44 -0.71
N LEU A 17 -18.75 -40.69 0.16
CA LEU A 17 -19.31 -39.70 1.08
C LEU A 17 -18.37 -39.37 2.24
N ALA A 18 -17.60 -40.34 2.75
CA ALA A 18 -16.56 -40.10 3.75
C ALA A 18 -15.39 -39.27 3.20
N ALA A 19 -15.07 -39.41 1.91
CA ALA A 19 -14.11 -38.54 1.22
C ALA A 19 -14.59 -37.08 1.08
N TRP A 20 -15.86 -36.78 1.36
CA TRP A 20 -16.41 -35.43 1.32
C TRP A 20 -16.49 -34.75 2.70
N VAL A 21 -16.13 -35.44 3.78
CA VAL A 21 -16.05 -34.85 5.13
C VAL A 21 -14.58 -34.51 5.43
N HIS A 22 -14.06 -33.46 4.79
CA HIS A 22 -12.76 -32.91 5.11
C HIS A 22 -12.87 -31.88 6.25
N GLY A 23 -12.92 -32.37 7.49
CA GLY A 23 -12.74 -31.56 8.69
C GLY A 23 -11.58 -32.12 9.50
N ASN A 24 -10.34 -31.76 9.17
CA ASN A 24 -9.17 -32.24 9.91
C ASN A 24 -9.00 -31.46 11.22
N SER A 25 -9.75 -31.85 12.26
CA SER A 25 -9.70 -31.20 13.58
C SER A 25 -8.33 -31.29 14.27
N VAL A 26 -7.44 -32.18 13.80
CA VAL A 26 -6.07 -32.29 14.29
C VAL A 26 -5.25 -31.05 13.94
N GLU A 27 -5.50 -30.43 12.78
CA GLU A 27 -4.78 -29.21 12.39
C GLU A 27 -5.03 -28.07 13.39
N GLN A 28 -6.27 -27.92 13.85
CA GLN A 28 -6.66 -26.93 14.86
C GLN A 28 -6.07 -27.20 16.25
N LYS A 29 -5.61 -28.43 16.52
CA LYS A 29 -4.90 -28.76 17.77
C LYS A 29 -3.41 -28.42 17.73
N ILE A 30 -2.83 -28.30 16.54
CA ILE A 30 -1.39 -28.13 16.34
C ILE A 30 -1.06 -26.68 15.96
N TYR A 31 -1.81 -26.12 15.02
CA TYR A 31 -1.50 -24.83 14.40
C TYR A 31 -2.47 -23.75 14.85
N VAL A 32 -1.90 -22.62 15.21
CA VAL A 32 -2.62 -21.35 15.37
C VAL A 32 -2.23 -20.46 14.19
N GLU A 33 -3.17 -20.20 13.29
CA GLU A 33 -2.97 -19.28 12.18
C GLU A 33 -3.08 -17.84 12.65
N LEU A 34 -2.11 -17.00 12.26
CA LEU A 34 -2.12 -15.57 12.50
C LEU A 34 -2.82 -14.89 11.31
N LYS A 35 -3.87 -14.13 11.59
CA LYS A 35 -4.77 -13.57 10.56
C LYS A 35 -4.35 -12.17 10.15
N ASP A 36 -3.94 -11.32 11.09
CA ASP A 36 -3.60 -9.93 10.79
C ASP A 36 -2.08 -9.73 10.78
N THR A 37 -1.47 -10.24 9.71
CA THR A 37 -0.04 -10.13 9.45
C THR A 37 0.24 -9.46 8.12
N ALA A 38 1.33 -8.70 8.05
CA ALA A 38 1.81 -8.09 6.81
C ALA A 38 3.20 -8.63 6.47
N ALA A 39 3.37 -9.14 5.26
CA ALA A 39 4.65 -9.70 4.81
C ALA A 39 5.50 -8.64 4.10
N CYS A 40 6.81 -8.75 4.22
CA CYS A 40 7.74 -8.15 3.28
C CYS A 40 7.69 -8.93 1.95
N VAL A 41 7.42 -8.24 0.85
CA VAL A 41 7.28 -8.81 -0.49
C VAL A 41 8.50 -8.52 -1.34
N ARG A 42 8.71 -9.31 -2.40
CA ARG A 42 9.79 -9.06 -3.35
C ARG A 42 9.35 -8.09 -4.44
N LEU A 43 10.15 -7.06 -4.61
CA LEU A 43 10.08 -6.10 -5.72
C LEU A 43 11.36 -6.20 -6.53
N MET A 44 11.29 -5.87 -7.81
CA MET A 44 12.46 -5.91 -8.72
C MET A 44 12.47 -4.65 -9.57
N ASN A 45 13.66 -4.21 -9.95
CA ASN A 45 13.86 -3.19 -10.98
C ASN A 45 14.74 -3.77 -12.11
N GLY A 46 15.09 -2.94 -13.09
CA GLY A 46 15.89 -3.36 -14.25
C GLY A 46 17.26 -3.99 -13.93
N THR A 47 17.78 -3.83 -12.69
CA THR A 47 19.13 -4.31 -12.32
C THR A 47 19.17 -5.27 -11.15
N HIS A 48 18.28 -5.14 -10.16
CA HIS A 48 18.32 -5.91 -8.93
C HIS A 48 16.92 -6.19 -8.38
N GLN A 49 16.88 -7.10 -7.39
CA GLN A 49 15.71 -7.40 -6.58
C GLN A 49 15.90 -6.87 -5.16
N ILE A 50 14.79 -6.57 -4.50
CA ILE A 50 14.73 -6.10 -3.11
C ILE A 50 13.61 -6.84 -2.38
N GLY A 51 13.56 -6.69 -1.05
CA GLY A 51 12.50 -7.25 -0.22
C GLY A 51 12.81 -8.67 0.23
N CYS A 52 11.79 -9.49 0.46
CA CYS A 52 11.94 -10.75 1.20
C CYS A 52 11.33 -11.94 0.47
N GLN A 53 11.80 -13.15 0.78
CA GLN A 53 11.25 -14.39 0.25
C GLN A 53 11.43 -15.54 1.25
N SER A 54 10.43 -16.43 1.30
CA SER A 54 10.57 -17.74 1.96
C SER A 54 10.87 -18.87 0.97
N SER A 55 11.36 -20.00 1.51
CA SER A 55 11.35 -21.28 0.79
C SER A 55 9.92 -21.66 0.37
N VAL A 56 9.78 -22.50 -0.67
CA VAL A 56 8.48 -22.93 -1.25
C VAL A 56 7.56 -23.54 -0.18
N GLY A 57 8.12 -24.35 0.72
CA GLY A 57 7.40 -24.99 1.84
C GLY A 57 7.08 -24.07 3.01
N GLY A 58 7.55 -22.81 2.98
CA GLY A 58 7.64 -21.93 4.14
C GLY A 58 8.90 -22.22 4.96
N ASP A 59 9.40 -21.19 5.64
CA ASP A 59 10.55 -21.31 6.54
C ASP A 59 10.04 -21.44 7.98
N THR A 60 10.58 -22.40 8.71
CA THR A 60 10.21 -22.71 10.09
C THR A 60 11.41 -22.46 11.00
N GLY A 61 11.19 -21.84 12.14
CA GLY A 61 12.22 -21.74 13.18
C GLY A 61 11.65 -21.50 14.57
N VAL A 62 12.47 -21.79 15.57
CA VAL A 62 12.14 -21.60 16.99
C VAL A 62 12.11 -20.11 17.29
N LEU A 63 11.01 -19.63 17.89
CA LEU A 63 10.86 -18.21 18.22
C LEU A 63 11.82 -17.80 19.33
N HIS A 64 12.51 -16.68 19.14
CA HIS A 64 13.32 -16.05 20.20
C HIS A 64 13.05 -14.55 20.24
N LEU A 65 12.66 -14.04 21.40
CA LEU A 65 12.42 -12.62 21.63
C LEU A 65 13.76 -11.88 21.65
N VAL A 66 13.90 -10.86 20.82
CA VAL A 66 15.07 -10.00 20.75
C VAL A 66 14.66 -8.60 21.18
N SER A 67 14.92 -8.28 22.45
CA SER A 67 14.68 -6.96 23.03
C SER A 67 15.98 -6.22 23.35
N SER A 68 17.12 -6.92 23.36
CA SER A 68 18.44 -6.37 23.65
C SER A 68 19.53 -6.88 22.70
N ALA A 69 20.70 -6.25 22.74
CA ALA A 69 21.87 -6.71 21.99
C ALA A 69 22.38 -8.10 22.45
N GLU A 70 22.13 -8.48 23.70
CA GLU A 70 22.50 -9.80 24.24
C GLU A 70 21.60 -10.90 23.64
N ASP A 71 20.30 -10.65 23.54
CA ASP A 71 19.35 -11.57 22.89
C ASP A 71 19.69 -11.76 21.40
N LEU A 72 20.11 -10.67 20.74
CA LEU A 72 20.57 -10.73 19.36
C LEU A 72 21.82 -11.61 19.25
N ALA A 73 22.81 -11.43 20.12
CA ALA A 73 24.02 -12.26 20.14
C ALA A 73 23.70 -13.74 20.38
N TRP A 74 22.71 -14.04 21.23
CA TRP A 74 22.25 -15.40 21.50
C TRP A 74 21.72 -16.10 20.24
N VAL A 75 20.85 -15.43 19.47
CA VAL A 75 20.34 -15.95 18.18
C VAL A 75 21.49 -16.17 17.19
N LEU A 76 22.39 -15.19 17.10
CA LEU A 76 23.48 -15.20 16.12
C LEU A 76 24.55 -16.27 16.39
N LYS A 77 24.86 -16.60 17.66
CA LYS A 77 26.00 -17.48 18.00
C LYS A 77 25.67 -18.60 18.99
N ASP A 78 25.06 -18.27 20.11
CA ASP A 78 25.09 -19.14 21.30
C ASP A 78 23.94 -20.16 21.37
N GLY A 79 22.81 -19.86 20.74
CA GLY A 79 21.60 -20.66 20.81
C GLY A 79 21.77 -22.12 20.28
N PRO A 80 21.30 -23.15 21.01
CA PRO A 80 21.50 -24.56 20.61
C PRO A 80 20.48 -25.09 19.59
N HIS A 81 19.36 -24.39 19.38
CA HIS A 81 18.16 -24.89 18.69
C HIS A 81 17.93 -24.21 17.32
N SER A 82 18.99 -23.94 16.57
CA SER A 82 18.88 -23.38 15.21
C SER A 82 18.13 -24.35 14.29
N PRO A 83 17.29 -23.87 13.34
CA PRO A 83 17.11 -22.46 12.96
C PRO A 83 16.17 -21.66 13.86
N TYR A 84 16.49 -20.38 14.06
CA TYR A 84 15.72 -19.42 14.86
C TYR A 84 14.84 -18.51 14.01
N MET A 85 13.73 -18.09 14.60
CA MET A 85 12.87 -17.00 14.13
C MET A 85 13.01 -15.83 15.11
N ALA A 86 13.64 -14.75 14.68
CA ALA A 86 13.89 -13.60 15.53
C ALA A 86 12.60 -12.77 15.68
N LEU A 87 12.06 -12.70 16.89
CA LEU A 87 10.92 -11.86 17.23
C LEU A 87 11.45 -10.51 17.73
N LEU A 88 11.51 -9.53 16.85
CA LEU A 88 12.07 -8.21 17.13
C LEU A 88 11.04 -7.32 17.81
N ASP A 89 11.48 -6.70 18.90
CA ASP A 89 10.80 -5.52 19.43
C ASP A 89 10.97 -4.31 18.48
N ASN A 90 10.12 -3.30 18.63
CA ASN A 90 10.08 -2.12 17.76
C ASN A 90 11.43 -1.39 17.68
N TYR A 91 12.18 -1.30 18.78
CA TYR A 91 13.50 -0.66 18.83
C TYR A 91 14.62 -1.48 18.18
N MET A 92 14.46 -2.80 18.14
CA MET A 92 15.47 -3.70 17.55
C MET A 92 15.32 -3.82 16.03
N PHE A 93 14.23 -3.33 15.45
CA PHE A 93 14.04 -3.27 14.01
C PHE A 93 14.81 -2.11 13.37
N SER A 94 16.13 -2.25 13.29
CA SER A 94 17.05 -1.28 12.69
C SER A 94 17.83 -1.88 11.52
N ARG A 95 18.44 -1.03 10.68
CA ARG A 95 19.32 -1.50 9.58
C ARG A 95 20.48 -2.33 10.11
N GLU A 96 21.09 -1.93 11.21
CA GLU A 96 22.22 -2.67 11.81
C GLU A 96 21.82 -4.08 12.23
N THR A 97 20.72 -4.23 12.97
CA THR A 97 20.20 -5.53 13.39
C THR A 97 19.85 -6.41 12.18
N MET A 98 19.13 -5.86 11.21
CA MET A 98 18.70 -6.60 10.02
C MET A 98 19.89 -7.07 9.17
N MET A 99 20.95 -6.26 9.06
CA MET A 99 22.16 -6.67 8.35
C MET A 99 22.96 -7.74 9.09
N GLN A 100 23.00 -7.70 10.43
CA GLN A 100 23.60 -8.78 11.22
C GLN A 100 22.82 -10.11 11.05
N LEU A 101 21.49 -10.06 11.06
CA LEU A 101 20.63 -11.22 10.81
C LEU A 101 20.79 -11.74 9.37
N LYS A 102 20.95 -10.85 8.37
CA LYS A 102 21.24 -11.19 6.97
C LYS A 102 22.54 -12.00 6.82
N VAL A 103 23.59 -11.64 7.54
CA VAL A 103 24.86 -12.39 7.55
C VAL A 103 24.69 -13.76 8.21
N ALA A 104 23.87 -13.87 9.26
CA ALA A 104 23.62 -15.10 9.99
C ALA A 104 22.51 -16.00 9.40
N ARG A 105 22.26 -15.92 8.09
CA ARG A 105 21.20 -16.69 7.39
C ARG A 105 21.26 -18.21 7.62
N GLY A 106 22.43 -18.78 7.93
CA GLY A 106 22.55 -20.20 8.28
C GLY A 106 21.91 -20.58 9.62
N ARG A 107 21.66 -19.61 10.50
CA ARG A 107 21.05 -19.81 11.83
C ARG A 107 19.68 -19.17 11.97
N VAL A 108 19.34 -18.18 11.13
CA VAL A 108 18.08 -17.43 11.16
C VAL A 108 17.24 -17.79 9.94
N ALA A 109 16.05 -18.36 10.19
CA ALA A 109 15.09 -18.75 9.15
C ALA A 109 14.09 -17.64 8.81
N GLY A 110 14.00 -16.57 9.60
CA GLY A 110 13.10 -15.46 9.36
C GLY A 110 12.98 -14.51 10.54
N VAL A 111 12.24 -13.42 10.34
CA VAL A 111 12.07 -12.34 11.31
C VAL A 111 10.60 -12.01 11.46
N VAL A 112 10.16 -11.79 12.70
CA VAL A 112 8.82 -11.30 13.03
C VAL A 112 8.99 -10.01 13.79
N VAL A 113 8.37 -8.93 13.32
CA VAL A 113 8.43 -7.59 13.95
C VAL A 113 7.13 -7.33 14.69
N MET A 114 7.25 -6.81 15.92
CA MET A 114 6.11 -6.39 16.73
C MET A 114 6.02 -4.87 16.76
N LEU A 115 4.82 -4.31 16.56
CA LEU A 115 4.58 -2.87 16.70
C LEU A 115 3.77 -2.59 17.97
N HIS A 116 4.38 -1.85 18.89
CA HIS A 116 3.69 -1.36 20.08
C HIS A 116 2.95 -0.05 19.76
N GLN A 117 1.75 -0.14 19.19
CA GLN A 117 0.92 1.02 18.81
C GLN A 117 0.51 1.94 19.98
N LYS A 118 0.59 1.44 21.22
CA LYS A 118 0.24 2.18 22.44
C LYS A 118 1.45 2.61 23.29
N ALA A 119 2.66 2.24 22.91
CA ALA A 119 3.86 2.64 23.64
C ALA A 119 4.30 4.04 23.20
N LEU A 120 4.66 4.88 24.16
CA LEU A 120 5.32 6.16 23.93
C LEU A 120 6.79 6.03 24.37
N PRO A 121 7.77 6.36 23.50
CA PRO A 121 7.62 6.79 22.11
C PRO A 121 7.15 5.66 21.18
N LEU A 122 6.36 6.00 20.15
CA LEU A 122 5.78 5.03 19.20
C LEU A 122 6.84 4.29 18.36
N ALA A 123 8.04 4.85 18.24
CA ALA A 123 9.08 4.39 17.34
C ALA A 123 10.50 4.84 17.78
N PRO A 124 11.56 4.25 17.21
CA PRO A 124 12.90 4.82 17.29
C PRO A 124 12.91 6.23 16.70
N ALA A 125 13.64 7.17 17.34
CA ALA A 125 13.83 8.49 16.76
C ALA A 125 14.56 8.39 15.41
N ASN A 126 14.16 9.20 14.42
CA ASN A 126 14.78 9.28 13.09
C ASN A 126 14.81 7.95 12.32
N PHE A 127 13.62 7.40 12.02
CA PHE A 127 13.51 6.08 11.38
C PHE A 127 12.71 6.09 10.08
N SER A 128 13.42 6.12 8.96
CA SER A 128 12.88 5.93 7.61
C SER A 128 13.49 4.69 6.95
N HIS A 129 12.65 3.87 6.32
CA HIS A 129 13.13 2.70 5.56
C HIS A 129 13.66 3.04 4.17
N ASP A 130 13.38 4.25 3.69
CA ASP A 130 13.77 4.71 2.37
C ASP A 130 15.22 5.20 2.35
N LEU A 131 15.75 5.52 1.17
CA LEU A 131 17.05 6.14 0.99
C LEU A 131 17.10 7.55 1.56
N SER A 132 18.32 8.02 1.82
CA SER A 132 18.53 9.40 2.25
C SER A 132 18.26 10.43 1.13
N CYS A 133 18.36 9.99 -0.13
CA CYS A 133 17.99 10.73 -1.33
C CYS A 133 16.96 9.90 -2.13
N PRO A 134 15.65 10.13 -1.93
CA PRO A 134 14.61 9.41 -2.67
C PRO A 134 14.61 9.75 -4.17
N ASN A 135 14.35 8.76 -5.03
CA ASN A 135 14.24 8.88 -6.49
C ASN A 135 15.44 9.57 -7.19
N ASP A 136 16.65 9.44 -6.63
CA ASP A 136 17.83 10.21 -7.03
C ASP A 136 18.19 10.10 -8.52
N LYS A 137 18.04 8.91 -9.11
CA LYS A 137 18.39 8.62 -10.50
C LYS A 137 17.34 9.04 -11.52
N PHE A 138 16.10 9.26 -11.09
CA PHE A 138 14.97 9.55 -12.01
C PHE A 138 14.50 11.00 -11.94
N GLY A 139 15.18 11.82 -11.12
CA GLY A 139 14.96 13.26 -11.07
C GLY A 139 15.45 14.00 -12.32
N MET A 140 15.51 15.33 -12.21
CA MET A 140 16.07 16.21 -13.25
C MET A 140 17.60 16.29 -13.19
N TYR A 141 18.19 16.09 -12.01
CA TYR A 141 19.59 16.38 -11.72
C TYR A 141 20.48 15.13 -11.87
N GLU A 142 20.88 14.77 -13.09
CA GLU A 142 21.78 13.63 -13.35
C GLU A 142 23.28 14.03 -13.36
N ASP A 143 23.65 15.06 -14.13
CA ASP A 143 25.06 15.44 -14.36
C ASP A 143 25.43 16.86 -13.86
N THR A 144 24.71 17.36 -12.85
CA THR A 144 24.92 18.72 -12.31
C THR A 144 25.51 18.68 -10.90
N ASP A 145 25.90 19.83 -10.37
CA ASP A 145 26.32 19.97 -8.96
C ASP A 145 25.21 19.55 -7.95
N TYR A 146 23.96 19.45 -8.42
CA TYR A 146 22.80 19.03 -7.65
C TYR A 146 22.56 17.52 -7.67
N ALA A 147 23.29 16.77 -8.50
CA ALA A 147 23.11 15.34 -8.66
C ALA A 147 23.28 14.56 -7.36
N HIS A 148 22.51 13.48 -7.20
CA HIS A 148 22.55 12.58 -6.05
C HIS A 148 22.45 13.29 -4.69
N CYS A 149 21.63 14.36 -4.60
CA CYS A 149 21.45 15.13 -3.38
C CYS A 149 22.76 15.69 -2.76
N ARG A 150 23.79 15.95 -3.58
CA ARG A 150 25.10 16.45 -3.09
C ARG A 150 25.00 17.73 -2.27
N ARG A 151 24.09 18.63 -2.63
CA ARG A 151 23.88 19.90 -1.93
C ARG A 151 22.94 19.78 -0.73
N THR A 152 21.83 19.07 -0.89
CA THR A 152 20.79 18.97 0.12
C THR A 152 20.34 17.52 0.26
N VAL A 153 20.55 16.94 1.43
CA VAL A 153 20.03 15.61 1.78
C VAL A 153 18.61 15.78 2.33
N TRP A 154 17.62 15.32 1.57
CA TRP A 154 16.21 15.51 1.91
C TRP A 154 15.74 14.61 3.06
N ASN A 155 16.17 13.35 3.11
CA ASN A 155 15.77 12.39 4.12
C ASN A 155 16.98 11.91 4.96
N PRO A 156 17.52 12.71 5.88
CA PRO A 156 18.69 12.31 6.67
C PRO A 156 18.45 11.04 7.52
N SER A 157 17.19 10.75 7.86
CA SER A 157 16.76 9.55 8.60
C SER A 157 16.63 8.30 7.72
N GLY A 158 16.86 8.44 6.40
CA GLY A 158 16.73 7.37 5.43
C GLY A 158 17.80 6.31 5.58
N THR A 159 17.41 5.14 6.07
CA THR A 159 18.32 4.01 6.28
C THR A 159 18.56 3.21 5.01
N GLY A 160 17.68 3.25 4.01
CA GLY A 160 17.73 2.41 2.81
C GLY A 160 17.40 0.93 3.04
N LEU A 161 16.84 0.58 4.20
CA LEU A 161 16.53 -0.79 4.57
C LEU A 161 15.49 -1.45 3.64
N ALA A 162 14.52 -0.69 3.12
CA ALA A 162 13.49 -1.23 2.23
C ALA A 162 14.00 -1.61 0.84
N LEU A 163 15.22 -1.20 0.46
CA LEU A 163 15.85 -1.53 -0.82
C LEU A 163 16.87 -2.66 -0.70
N GLU A 164 16.95 -3.32 0.45
CA GLU A 164 17.81 -4.50 0.65
C GLU A 164 17.06 -5.79 0.29
N ASP A 165 17.79 -6.75 -0.30
CA ASP A 165 17.29 -8.12 -0.53
C ASP A 165 17.58 -9.01 0.69
N PHE A 166 16.54 -9.66 1.21
CA PHE A 166 16.58 -10.59 2.34
C PHE A 166 16.22 -12.00 1.87
N GLY A 167 17.15 -12.93 2.09
CA GLY A 167 16.98 -14.34 1.77
C GLY A 167 16.13 -15.13 2.78
N PHE A 168 15.36 -14.45 3.61
CA PHE A 168 14.43 -15.02 4.59
C PHE A 168 13.17 -14.14 4.68
N PRO A 169 12.02 -14.70 5.10
CA PRO A 169 10.79 -13.96 5.27
C PRO A 169 10.84 -13.01 6.47
N VAL A 170 10.22 -11.84 6.30
CA VAL A 170 10.01 -10.87 7.38
C VAL A 170 8.52 -10.55 7.45
N PHE A 171 7.91 -10.72 8.62
CA PHE A 171 6.48 -10.49 8.85
C PHE A 171 6.27 -9.48 9.97
N LEU A 172 5.27 -8.64 9.83
CA LEU A 172 4.80 -7.71 10.82
C LEU A 172 3.52 -8.25 11.47
N LEU A 173 3.49 -8.29 12.81
CA LEU A 173 2.27 -8.53 13.58
C LEU A 173 1.54 -7.21 13.80
N ARG A 174 0.29 -7.11 13.33
CA ARG A 174 -0.52 -5.89 13.43
C ARG A 174 -1.45 -5.92 14.63
N ASP A 175 -2.00 -7.09 14.94
CA ASP A 175 -2.94 -7.25 16.05
C ASP A 175 -2.21 -7.44 17.39
N ALA A 176 -2.68 -6.69 18.40
CA ALA A 176 -2.11 -6.73 19.75
C ALA A 176 -2.43 -8.06 20.47
N ASN A 177 -3.58 -8.68 20.18
CA ASN A 177 -3.94 -9.97 20.79
C ASN A 177 -3.10 -11.10 20.21
N GLU A 178 -2.92 -11.14 18.88
CA GLU A 178 -2.00 -12.08 18.21
C GLU A 178 -0.57 -11.93 18.72
N THR A 179 -0.08 -10.68 18.85
CA THR A 179 1.24 -10.40 19.44
C THR A 179 1.37 -10.96 20.86
N SER A 180 0.34 -10.75 21.69
CA SER A 180 0.31 -11.26 23.06
C SER A 180 0.31 -12.80 23.12
N ALA A 181 -0.41 -13.45 22.21
CA ALA A 181 -0.43 -14.91 22.10
C ALA A 181 0.93 -15.50 21.70
N VAL A 182 1.62 -14.87 20.75
CA VAL A 182 2.99 -15.26 20.35
C VAL A 182 3.95 -15.10 21.54
N LEU A 183 3.92 -13.96 22.23
CA LEU A 183 4.75 -13.72 23.41
C LEU A 183 4.47 -14.71 24.54
N GLN A 184 3.20 -15.06 24.77
CA GLN A 184 2.83 -16.06 25.76
C GLN A 184 3.40 -17.45 25.42
N CYS A 185 3.37 -17.84 24.15
CA CYS A 185 3.96 -19.10 23.69
C CYS A 185 5.47 -19.14 23.91
N VAL A 186 6.18 -18.04 23.60
CA VAL A 186 7.62 -17.91 23.84
C VAL A 186 7.94 -18.02 25.35
N ARG A 187 7.18 -17.32 26.20
CA ARG A 187 7.40 -17.36 27.67
C ARG A 187 7.18 -18.75 28.26
N ASN A 188 6.19 -19.49 27.76
CA ASN A 188 5.85 -20.80 28.30
C ASN A 188 6.82 -21.92 27.88
N HIS A 189 7.42 -21.81 26.68
CA HIS A 189 8.16 -22.92 26.07
C HIS A 189 9.63 -22.62 25.76
N ASN A 190 9.99 -21.35 25.53
CA ASN A 190 11.31 -20.98 25.01
C ASN A 190 12.17 -20.24 26.05
N VAL A 191 11.69 -20.09 27.29
CA VAL A 191 12.42 -19.52 28.42
C VAL A 191 12.92 -20.66 29.33
N PRO A 192 14.17 -20.64 29.83
CA PRO A 192 14.66 -21.67 30.75
C PRO A 192 13.89 -21.65 32.07
N SER A 193 13.45 -22.82 32.57
CA SER A 193 12.75 -22.93 33.86
C SER A 193 13.60 -22.61 35.09
N ASN A 194 14.94 -22.71 35.00
CA ASN A 194 15.88 -22.41 36.09
C ASN A 194 17.12 -21.68 35.55
N ASP A 195 17.50 -20.58 36.20
CA ASP A 195 18.59 -19.66 35.81
C ASP A 195 19.98 -20.35 35.74
N THR A 196 20.16 -21.45 36.48
CA THR A 196 21.40 -22.22 36.52
C THR A 196 21.61 -23.15 35.32
N SER A 197 20.54 -23.47 34.58
CA SER A 197 20.60 -24.35 33.41
C SER A 197 20.13 -23.56 32.19
N LYS A 198 21.06 -23.05 31.38
CA LYS A 198 20.79 -22.38 30.08
C LYS A 198 20.12 -23.30 29.02
N LYS A 199 19.51 -24.41 29.44
CA LYS A 199 18.95 -25.44 28.57
C LYS A 199 17.43 -25.34 28.56
N VAL A 200 16.88 -24.98 27.40
CA VAL A 200 15.44 -24.97 27.15
C VAL A 200 15.02 -26.40 26.77
N GLU A 201 14.03 -26.94 27.46
CA GLU A 201 13.49 -28.28 27.23
C GLU A 201 12.39 -28.27 26.16
N TYR A 202 12.27 -29.36 25.42
CA TYR A 202 11.18 -29.56 24.47
C TYR A 202 9.87 -29.87 25.21
N PRO A 203 8.69 -29.49 24.67
CA PRO A 203 8.45 -28.92 23.35
C PRO A 203 8.70 -27.41 23.27
N LEU A 204 9.23 -26.97 22.12
CA LEU A 204 9.56 -25.56 21.85
C LEU A 204 8.46 -24.89 21.03
N CYS A 205 8.27 -23.59 21.23
CA CYS A 205 7.39 -22.77 20.42
C CYS A 205 8.10 -22.31 19.13
N ALA A 206 7.52 -22.63 17.97
CA ALA A 206 8.05 -22.26 16.66
C ALA A 206 6.99 -21.58 15.80
N ILE A 207 7.45 -20.80 14.85
CA ILE A 207 6.61 -20.18 13.83
C ILE A 207 7.07 -20.62 12.45
N GLN A 208 6.11 -20.84 11.57
CA GLN A 208 6.38 -20.99 10.14
C GLN A 208 5.83 -19.78 9.39
N LEU A 209 6.70 -19.16 8.60
CA LEU A 209 6.41 -18.05 7.71
C LEU A 209 6.46 -18.52 6.27
N LYS A 210 5.37 -18.35 5.54
CA LYS A 210 5.26 -18.70 4.12
C LYS A 210 4.99 -17.43 3.32
N SER A 211 5.99 -17.01 2.56
CA SER A 211 5.96 -15.89 1.61
C SER A 211 6.85 -16.22 0.41
N HIS A 212 6.55 -17.33 -0.27
CA HIS A 212 7.31 -17.73 -1.44
C HIS A 212 6.96 -16.84 -2.64
N MET A 213 7.98 -16.13 -3.13
CA MET A 213 7.93 -15.22 -4.26
C MET A 213 8.38 -15.93 -5.54
N HIS A 214 7.63 -15.80 -6.64
CA HIS A 214 7.98 -16.43 -7.93
C HIS A 214 9.05 -15.66 -8.71
N GLY A 215 9.07 -14.32 -8.58
CA GLY A 215 10.01 -13.41 -9.22
C GLY A 215 11.43 -13.55 -8.67
N VAL A 216 12.41 -13.44 -9.57
CA VAL A 216 13.84 -13.60 -9.25
C VAL A 216 14.72 -12.71 -10.15
N ARG A 217 15.87 -12.32 -9.60
CA ARG A 217 16.95 -11.51 -10.19
C ARG A 217 16.61 -10.05 -10.45
N ASP A 218 15.81 -9.79 -11.48
CA ASP A 218 15.58 -8.45 -12.03
C ASP A 218 14.30 -8.46 -12.88
N THR A 219 13.80 -7.25 -13.17
CA THR A 219 12.59 -7.05 -13.98
C THR A 219 12.73 -7.67 -15.37
N VAL A 220 13.89 -7.55 -16.02
CA VAL A 220 14.16 -8.09 -17.37
C VAL A 220 13.94 -9.61 -17.40
N THR A 221 14.56 -10.30 -16.46
CA THR A 221 14.49 -11.76 -16.30
C THR A 221 13.08 -12.18 -15.94
N CYS A 222 12.43 -11.43 -15.04
CA CYS A 222 11.10 -11.77 -14.60
C CYS A 222 10.05 -11.61 -15.71
N MET A 223 10.01 -10.46 -16.38
CA MET A 223 9.09 -10.18 -17.50
C MET A 223 9.32 -11.14 -18.67
N ARG A 224 10.58 -11.41 -19.01
CA ARG A 224 10.94 -12.40 -20.03
C ARG A 224 10.37 -13.78 -19.71
N ARG A 225 10.46 -14.22 -18.45
CA ARG A 225 9.89 -15.52 -18.02
C ARG A 225 8.37 -15.51 -18.09
N SER A 226 7.72 -14.44 -17.63
CA SER A 226 6.27 -14.27 -17.75
C SER A 226 5.78 -14.38 -19.21
N HIS A 227 6.53 -13.82 -20.17
CA HIS A 227 6.18 -13.87 -21.60
C HIS A 227 6.54 -15.18 -22.31
N LEU A 228 7.49 -15.95 -21.77
CA LEU A 228 7.90 -17.25 -22.34
C LEU A 228 6.88 -18.36 -22.08
N PHE A 229 6.08 -18.27 -21.01
CA PHE A 229 5.10 -19.30 -20.63
C PHE A 229 3.81 -19.24 -21.47
N ASN A 230 3.92 -19.45 -22.79
CA ASN A 230 2.78 -19.70 -23.69
C ASN A 230 2.38 -21.19 -23.71
N ASN A 231 2.16 -21.78 -22.52
CA ASN A 231 1.61 -23.13 -22.39
C ASN A 231 0.07 -23.07 -22.24
N LEU A 232 -0.59 -24.23 -22.20
CA LEU A 232 -2.03 -24.35 -21.92
C LEU A 232 -2.45 -23.64 -20.61
N ASN A 233 -1.53 -23.45 -19.66
CA ASN A 233 -1.72 -22.70 -18.42
C ASN A 233 -0.56 -21.68 -18.24
N PRO A 234 -0.68 -20.43 -18.72
CA PRO A 234 0.35 -19.42 -18.52
C PRO A 234 0.46 -19.08 -17.03
N GLU A 235 1.65 -19.25 -16.44
CA GLU A 235 1.94 -18.81 -15.07
C GLU A 235 2.73 -17.49 -15.14
N LEU A 236 2.05 -16.38 -14.87
CA LEU A 236 2.70 -15.07 -14.70
C LEU A 236 3.57 -15.10 -13.43
N VAL A 237 4.79 -14.58 -13.54
CA VAL A 237 5.81 -14.63 -12.47
C VAL A 237 5.88 -13.31 -11.70
N CYS A 238 5.62 -12.20 -12.38
CA CYS A 238 5.54 -10.85 -11.83
C CYS A 238 4.65 -9.98 -12.70
N ASP A 239 4.30 -8.84 -12.14
CA ASP A 239 3.52 -7.80 -12.77
C ASP A 239 4.21 -6.44 -12.59
N SER A 240 3.96 -5.50 -13.51
CA SER A 240 4.41 -4.11 -13.37
C SER A 240 3.70 -3.40 -12.23
N LEU A 241 4.43 -2.55 -11.51
CA LEU A 241 3.80 -1.59 -10.60
C LEU A 241 3.12 -0.50 -11.42
N GLY A 242 1.93 -0.12 -10.97
CA GLY A 242 1.18 0.98 -11.57
C GLY A 242 -0.30 0.88 -11.27
N ASP A 243 -1.00 1.96 -11.56
CA ASP A 243 -2.45 2.10 -11.36
C ASP A 243 -2.93 3.27 -12.23
N TYR A 244 -3.65 4.25 -11.68
CA TYR A 244 -4.15 5.42 -12.39
C TYR A 244 -3.92 6.70 -11.60
N ASN A 245 -3.52 7.76 -12.28
CA ASN A 245 -3.56 9.12 -11.74
C ASN A 245 -5.02 9.61 -11.77
N VAL A 246 -5.42 10.35 -10.74
CA VAL A 246 -6.72 11.04 -10.71
C VAL A 246 -6.53 12.48 -11.15
N LEU A 247 -7.35 12.97 -12.07
CA LEU A 247 -7.31 14.36 -12.52
C LEU A 247 -8.68 14.99 -12.51
N GLY A 248 -8.75 16.30 -12.31
CA GLY A 248 -9.97 17.10 -12.41
C GLY A 248 -9.66 18.47 -13.00
N VAL A 249 -10.55 18.98 -13.84
CA VAL A 249 -10.41 20.32 -14.44
C VAL A 249 -11.53 21.25 -13.99
N LEU A 250 -11.19 22.49 -13.64
CA LEU A 250 -12.16 23.47 -13.15
C LEU A 250 -13.17 23.86 -14.23
N GLN A 251 -12.68 24.08 -15.46
CA GLN A 251 -13.49 24.25 -16.66
C GLN A 251 -13.44 22.96 -17.48
N PRO A 252 -14.60 22.41 -17.91
CA PRO A 252 -14.65 21.18 -18.69
C PRO A 252 -13.89 21.33 -20.01
N ILE A 253 -13.17 20.28 -20.40
CA ILE A 253 -12.43 20.20 -21.66
C ILE A 253 -12.96 19.01 -22.45
N ASN A 254 -13.13 19.16 -23.77
CA ASN A 254 -13.49 18.03 -24.62
C ASN A 254 -12.30 17.07 -24.73
N GLN A 255 -12.43 15.87 -24.17
CA GLN A 255 -11.37 14.86 -24.14
C GLN A 255 -11.14 14.19 -25.50
N SER A 256 -12.12 14.22 -26.40
CA SER A 256 -11.99 13.69 -27.77
C SER A 256 -11.03 14.54 -28.60
N MET A 257 -10.85 15.82 -28.26
CA MET A 257 -9.90 16.72 -28.91
C MET A 257 -8.51 16.54 -28.33
N LYS A 258 -7.69 15.72 -29.00
CA LYS A 258 -6.27 15.55 -28.67
C LYS A 258 -5.46 16.76 -29.13
N GLY A 259 -4.59 17.29 -28.27
CA GLY A 259 -3.66 18.36 -28.62
C GLY A 259 -3.72 19.58 -27.71
N LYS A 260 -3.66 20.78 -28.29
CA LYS A 260 -3.56 22.03 -27.53
C LYS A 260 -4.96 22.50 -27.10
N PRO A 261 -5.24 22.68 -25.80
CA PRO A 261 -6.50 23.24 -25.31
C PRO A 261 -6.66 24.72 -25.71
N ASP A 262 -7.90 25.19 -25.73
CA ASP A 262 -8.25 26.58 -26.10
C ASP A 262 -7.68 27.62 -25.12
N LYS A 263 -7.47 27.22 -23.86
CA LYS A 263 -6.94 28.05 -22.78
C LYS A 263 -5.67 27.43 -22.22
N ASP A 264 -4.75 28.29 -21.79
CA ASP A 264 -3.58 27.85 -21.02
C ASP A 264 -4.02 27.27 -19.66
N ILE A 265 -3.26 26.29 -19.17
CA ILE A 265 -3.61 25.50 -17.99
C ILE A 265 -2.56 25.67 -16.90
N ILE A 266 -3.05 25.89 -15.68
CA ILE A 266 -2.28 25.85 -14.45
C ILE A 266 -2.46 24.47 -13.85
N ILE A 267 -1.36 23.76 -13.60
CA ILE A 267 -1.41 22.43 -12.98
C ILE A 267 -1.16 22.59 -11.49
N ALA A 268 -2.10 22.12 -10.67
CA ALA A 268 -1.94 21.95 -9.24
C ALA A 268 -1.84 20.44 -8.95
N ALA A 269 -0.68 19.98 -8.48
CA ALA A 269 -0.37 18.56 -8.34
C ALA A 269 -0.06 18.15 -6.90
N ALA A 270 -0.34 16.89 -6.57
CA ALA A 270 0.08 16.26 -5.33
C ALA A 270 0.32 14.76 -5.56
N ARG A 271 1.28 14.19 -4.82
CA ARG A 271 1.49 12.75 -4.78
C ARG A 271 0.36 12.05 -4.03
N LEU A 272 -0.08 10.90 -4.53
CA LEU A 272 -1.14 10.07 -3.98
C LEU A 272 -0.63 8.86 -3.20
N ASP A 273 0.53 8.30 -3.57
CA ASP A 273 1.10 7.10 -2.96
C ASP A 273 2.11 7.35 -1.84
N SER A 274 2.31 6.31 -1.05
CA SER A 274 3.47 6.13 -0.19
C SER A 274 3.95 4.67 -0.24
N ARG A 275 5.07 4.37 0.40
CA ARG A 275 5.55 3.00 0.59
C ARG A 275 6.05 2.76 2.00
N SER A 276 6.22 1.50 2.36
CA SER A 276 6.87 1.07 3.61
C SER A 276 7.64 -0.22 3.39
N PHE A 277 8.21 -0.79 4.45
CA PHE A 277 8.90 -2.08 4.38
C PHE A 277 7.93 -3.27 4.20
N PHE A 278 6.69 -3.13 4.68
CA PHE A 278 5.71 -4.22 4.69
C PHE A 278 4.61 -3.97 3.65
N TRP A 279 4.26 -5.01 2.93
CA TRP A 279 3.23 -4.94 1.91
C TRP A 279 1.89 -4.53 2.50
N ASN A 280 1.24 -3.56 1.84
CA ASN A 280 -0.07 -3.05 2.19
C ASN A 280 -0.22 -2.43 3.60
N VAL A 281 0.90 -2.02 4.23
CA VAL A 281 0.91 -1.25 5.49
C VAL A 281 1.56 0.10 5.22
N THR A 282 0.82 0.98 4.55
CA THR A 282 1.35 2.25 4.03
C THR A 282 0.37 3.39 4.28
N SER A 283 0.41 3.99 5.47
CA SER A 283 -0.54 5.05 5.84
C SER A 283 -0.13 6.44 5.34
N GLY A 284 1.15 6.68 5.04
CA GLY A 284 1.65 7.90 4.39
C GLY A 284 1.04 9.21 4.88
N ALA A 285 0.86 9.36 6.20
CA ALA A 285 0.05 10.42 6.79
C ALA A 285 0.58 11.82 6.42
N ASP A 286 1.89 12.03 6.56
CA ASP A 286 2.51 13.25 6.08
C ASP A 286 3.12 13.13 4.68
N SER A 287 3.67 11.97 4.31
CA SER A 287 4.32 11.83 3.00
C SER A 287 3.37 12.06 1.82
N ALA A 288 2.09 11.67 1.94
CA ALA A 288 1.10 11.77 0.88
C ALA A 288 -0.18 12.51 1.34
N ALA A 289 -0.85 12.01 2.38
CA ALA A 289 -2.19 12.49 2.76
C ALA A 289 -2.24 13.99 3.05
N SER A 290 -1.27 14.54 3.79
CA SER A 290 -1.24 15.98 4.09
C SER A 290 -1.26 16.84 2.82
N GLY A 291 -0.50 16.44 1.79
CA GLY A 291 -0.42 17.14 0.51
C GLY A 291 -1.70 17.03 -0.33
N PHE A 292 -2.15 15.81 -0.63
CA PHE A 292 -3.29 15.63 -1.52
C PHE A 292 -4.64 16.02 -0.87
N VAL A 293 -4.79 15.90 0.45
CA VAL A 293 -5.98 16.40 1.16
C VAL A 293 -6.07 17.92 1.07
N THR A 294 -4.95 18.61 1.20
CA THR A 294 -4.88 20.08 1.02
C THR A 294 -5.29 20.47 -0.40
N LEU A 295 -4.83 19.72 -1.40
CA LEU A 295 -5.19 19.97 -2.81
C LEU A 295 -6.68 19.70 -3.09
N LEU A 296 -7.26 18.63 -2.53
CA LEU A 296 -8.70 18.33 -2.64
C LEU A 296 -9.55 19.45 -2.03
N ALA A 297 -9.17 19.94 -0.85
CA ALA A 297 -9.86 21.05 -0.20
C ALA A 297 -9.72 22.37 -0.97
N ALA A 298 -8.57 22.60 -1.61
CA ALA A 298 -8.39 23.74 -2.50
C ALA A 298 -9.28 23.64 -3.76
N ALA A 299 -9.45 22.43 -4.30
CA ALA A 299 -10.34 22.17 -5.42
C ALA A 299 -11.81 22.41 -5.06
N GLU A 300 -12.26 21.98 -3.87
CA GLU A 300 -13.60 22.27 -3.34
C GLU A 300 -13.84 23.79 -3.25
N ALA A 301 -12.90 24.53 -2.66
CA ALA A 301 -13.01 25.99 -2.49
C ALA A 301 -13.13 26.73 -3.83
N LEU A 302 -12.40 26.29 -4.86
CA LEU A 302 -12.48 26.87 -6.20
C LEU A 302 -13.76 26.47 -6.95
N ALA A 303 -14.22 25.23 -6.78
CA ALA A 303 -15.46 24.76 -7.38
C ALA A 303 -16.69 25.46 -6.79
N ALA A 304 -16.66 25.82 -5.51
CA ALA A 304 -17.75 26.52 -4.81
C ALA A 304 -18.10 27.90 -5.42
N LEU A 305 -17.17 28.53 -6.16
CA LEU A 305 -17.41 29.78 -6.88
C LEU A 305 -18.41 29.65 -8.06
N GLY A 306 -18.75 28.43 -8.48
CA GLY A 306 -19.77 28.18 -9.49
C GLY A 306 -19.47 28.80 -10.86
N ASN A 307 -20.18 29.86 -11.24
CA ASN A 307 -20.00 30.50 -12.55
C ASN A 307 -18.74 31.37 -12.63
N ALA A 308 -18.29 31.96 -11.52
CA ALA A 308 -17.11 32.83 -11.52
C ALA A 308 -15.81 32.07 -11.82
N SER A 309 -15.71 30.80 -11.40
CA SER A 309 -14.60 29.93 -11.77
C SER A 309 -14.62 29.51 -13.24
N ARG A 310 -15.80 29.52 -13.89
CA ARG A 310 -15.96 29.16 -15.30
C ARG A 310 -15.59 30.27 -16.27
N SER A 311 -15.61 31.52 -15.83
CA SER A 311 -15.23 32.69 -16.64
C SER A 311 -13.73 33.01 -16.62
N LEU A 312 -12.92 32.24 -15.88
CA LEU A 312 -11.49 32.54 -15.73
C LEU A 312 -10.74 32.46 -17.07
N PRO A 313 -9.79 33.39 -17.33
CA PRO A 313 -8.95 33.39 -18.53
C PRO A 313 -8.15 32.11 -18.73
N ARG A 314 -7.58 31.56 -17.65
CA ARG A 314 -6.84 30.29 -17.65
C ARG A 314 -7.64 29.23 -16.90
N ASN A 315 -7.43 27.98 -17.28
CA ASN A 315 -8.05 26.84 -16.61
C ASN A 315 -7.11 26.27 -15.54
N VAL A 316 -7.67 25.65 -14.50
CA VAL A 316 -6.92 25.00 -13.42
C VAL A 316 -7.18 23.50 -13.51
N MET A 317 -6.12 22.71 -13.56
CA MET A 317 -6.16 21.26 -13.50
C MET A 317 -5.58 20.78 -12.18
N PHE A 318 -6.36 20.01 -11.43
CA PHE A 318 -5.93 19.28 -10.25
C PHE A 318 -5.45 17.90 -10.67
N LEU A 319 -4.24 17.52 -10.27
CA LEU A 319 -3.59 16.27 -10.67
C LEU A 319 -3.05 15.51 -9.45
N PHE A 320 -3.57 14.32 -9.21
CA PHE A 320 -3.16 13.43 -8.14
C PHE A 320 -2.38 12.27 -8.75
N LEU A 321 -1.09 12.23 -8.46
CA LEU A 321 -0.13 11.38 -9.16
C LEU A 321 0.18 10.14 -8.34
N GLN A 322 0.03 8.98 -8.97
CA GLN A 322 0.16 7.68 -8.36
C GLN A 322 1.46 6.99 -8.80
N GLY A 323 2.18 6.40 -7.85
CA GLY A 323 3.46 5.73 -8.09
C GLY A 323 4.67 6.68 -8.08
N GLU A 324 4.56 7.85 -7.46
CA GLU A 324 5.67 8.79 -7.30
C GLU A 324 6.73 8.26 -6.32
N ALA A 325 6.38 7.35 -5.41
CA ALA A 325 7.33 6.69 -4.50
C ALA A 325 8.21 5.62 -5.17
N PHE A 326 7.96 5.31 -6.45
CA PHE A 326 8.63 4.26 -7.21
C PHE A 326 9.27 4.82 -8.49
N ASP A 327 10.16 5.81 -8.36
CA ASP A 327 10.82 6.44 -9.51
C ASP A 327 9.84 7.14 -10.47
N TYR A 328 8.86 7.84 -9.90
CA TYR A 328 7.95 8.73 -10.65
C TYR A 328 7.11 8.02 -11.73
N ILE A 329 6.50 6.88 -11.43
CA ILE A 329 5.69 6.11 -12.40
C ILE A 329 4.57 6.97 -12.98
N GLY A 330 3.77 7.62 -12.14
CA GLY A 330 2.58 8.36 -12.55
C GLY A 330 2.91 9.61 -13.37
N SER A 331 3.82 10.45 -12.88
CA SER A 331 4.21 11.69 -13.54
C SER A 331 5.01 11.43 -14.81
N SER A 332 5.91 10.45 -14.84
CA SER A 332 6.62 10.07 -16.06
C SER A 332 5.67 9.56 -17.13
N ARG A 333 4.67 8.74 -16.75
CA ARG A 333 3.64 8.25 -17.66
C ARG A 333 2.79 9.40 -18.20
N PHE A 334 2.37 10.31 -17.35
CA PHE A 334 1.55 11.46 -17.75
C PHE A 334 2.27 12.35 -18.77
N VAL A 335 3.55 12.68 -18.52
CA VAL A 335 4.37 13.46 -19.47
C VAL A 335 4.57 12.70 -20.78
N TYR A 336 4.83 11.40 -20.73
CA TYR A 336 4.97 10.56 -21.92
C TYR A 336 3.71 10.56 -22.80
N ASP A 337 2.53 10.45 -22.19
CA ASP A 337 1.26 10.50 -22.92
C ASP A 337 0.97 11.87 -23.55
N ILE A 338 1.40 12.97 -22.91
CA ILE A 338 1.36 14.32 -23.49
C ILE A 338 2.27 14.39 -24.73
N MET A 339 3.52 13.94 -24.61
CA MET A 339 4.50 13.98 -25.72
C MET A 339 4.08 13.14 -26.91
N ARG A 340 3.36 12.04 -26.68
CA ARG A 340 2.83 11.15 -27.73
C ARG A 340 1.49 11.61 -28.31
N ASN A 341 1.00 12.80 -27.95
CA ASN A 341 -0.33 13.32 -28.34
C ASN A 341 -1.47 12.35 -27.98
N LYS A 342 -1.32 11.59 -26.89
CA LYS A 342 -2.37 10.71 -26.36
C LYS A 342 -3.25 11.42 -25.33
N SER A 343 -2.77 12.52 -24.76
CA SER A 343 -3.49 13.39 -23.82
C SER A 343 -4.26 14.51 -24.54
N PHE A 344 -5.24 15.10 -23.84
CA PHE A 344 -5.94 16.33 -24.24
C PHE A 344 -5.08 17.59 -23.99
N LEU A 345 -3.90 17.42 -23.39
CA LEU A 345 -2.94 18.48 -23.10
C LEU A 345 -1.76 18.44 -24.07
N SER A 346 -1.17 19.61 -24.31
CA SER A 346 0.17 19.76 -24.87
C SER A 346 1.11 20.36 -23.82
N LEU A 347 2.39 19.96 -23.83
CA LEU A 347 3.37 20.55 -22.91
C LEU A 347 3.39 22.08 -23.02
N ASP A 348 3.20 22.65 -24.21
CA ASP A 348 3.21 24.09 -24.48
C ASP A 348 2.04 24.85 -23.85
N SER A 349 0.92 24.16 -23.60
CA SER A 349 -0.28 24.76 -22.99
C SER A 349 -0.18 24.92 -21.46
N ILE A 350 0.85 24.35 -20.84
CA ILE A 350 1.09 24.49 -19.40
C ILE A 350 1.66 25.88 -19.16
N HIS A 351 0.92 26.72 -18.45
CA HIS A 351 1.37 28.05 -18.03
C HIS A 351 2.31 27.94 -16.83
N SER A 352 1.85 27.25 -15.79
CA SER A 352 2.57 27.16 -14.52
C SER A 352 2.19 25.90 -13.74
N PHE A 353 3.07 25.47 -12.84
CA PHE A 353 2.94 24.22 -12.09
C PHE A 353 3.11 24.48 -10.58
N LEU A 354 2.14 24.04 -9.77
CA LEU A 354 2.18 24.15 -8.32
C LEU A 354 2.05 22.75 -7.74
N GLU A 355 3.05 22.27 -7.01
CA GLU A 355 3.00 20.97 -6.32
C GLU A 355 2.89 21.16 -4.82
N ILE A 356 2.11 20.33 -4.14
CA ILE A 356 2.03 20.31 -2.66
C ILE A 356 2.62 18.99 -2.15
N SER A 357 3.60 19.05 -1.26
CA SER A 357 4.28 17.86 -0.71
C SER A 357 4.69 18.09 0.74
N GLN A 358 4.33 17.16 1.64
CA GLN A 358 4.66 17.18 3.08
C GLN A 358 4.32 18.52 3.76
N VAL A 359 3.06 18.67 4.18
CA VAL A 359 2.54 19.91 4.78
C VAL A 359 1.83 19.68 6.12
N GLY A 360 1.97 18.50 6.71
CA GLY A 360 1.24 18.07 7.90
C GLY A 360 1.94 18.33 9.25
N LEU A 361 3.25 18.59 9.26
CA LEU A 361 4.09 18.79 10.44
C LEU A 361 4.63 20.22 10.55
N ARG A 362 3.90 21.21 10.02
CA ARG A 362 4.30 22.62 10.07
C ARG A 362 4.48 23.12 11.51
N ASP A 363 5.73 23.40 11.88
CA ASP A 363 6.09 24.13 13.09
C ASP A 363 5.92 25.65 12.86
N GLY A 364 4.67 26.10 12.89
CA GLY A 364 4.27 27.50 12.70
C GLY A 364 3.61 27.79 11.34
N ALA A 365 3.33 29.07 11.09
CA ALA A 365 2.56 29.50 9.91
C ALA A 365 3.35 29.52 8.59
N THR A 366 4.66 29.28 8.61
CA THR A 366 5.51 29.42 7.41
C THR A 366 5.40 28.18 6.50
N VAL A 367 5.31 28.41 5.19
CA VAL A 367 5.43 27.37 4.15
C VAL A 367 6.58 27.76 3.23
N TRP A 368 7.34 26.78 2.78
CA TRP A 368 8.48 26.97 1.88
C TRP A 368 8.05 26.73 0.43
N ALA A 369 8.30 27.72 -0.42
CA ALA A 369 8.15 27.63 -1.86
C ALA A 369 9.50 27.30 -2.49
N HIS A 370 9.69 26.04 -2.88
CA HIS A 370 10.87 25.56 -3.58
C HIS A 370 10.69 25.72 -5.09
N SER A 371 11.78 26.07 -5.78
CA SER A 371 11.78 26.35 -7.21
C SER A 371 13.10 25.91 -7.82
N ASP A 372 13.11 25.44 -9.06
CA ASP A 372 14.33 24.93 -9.68
C ASP A 372 15.36 26.06 -9.98
N PRO A 373 16.61 25.96 -9.47
CA PRO A 373 17.66 26.96 -9.73
C PRO A 373 18.04 27.05 -11.21
N ILE A 374 17.98 25.95 -11.97
CA ILE A 374 18.39 25.92 -13.39
C ILE A 374 17.38 26.69 -14.24
N SER A 375 16.08 26.38 -14.07
CA SER A 375 14.99 27.04 -14.78
C SER A 375 14.89 28.53 -14.47
N ARG A 376 15.24 28.93 -13.24
CA ARG A 376 15.24 30.35 -12.80
C ARG A 376 16.35 31.20 -13.40
N GLN A 377 17.35 30.61 -14.07
CA GLN A 377 18.34 31.38 -14.83
C GLN A 377 17.67 32.11 -16.02
N VAL A 378 16.52 31.62 -16.50
CA VAL A 378 15.73 32.29 -17.53
C VAL A 378 14.89 33.40 -16.89
N PRO A 379 15.08 34.68 -17.27
CA PRO A 379 14.40 35.81 -16.61
C PRO A 379 12.87 35.71 -16.60
N GLN A 380 12.27 35.30 -17.73
CA GLN A 380 10.81 35.13 -17.86
C GLN A 380 10.25 34.07 -16.89
N VAL A 381 10.98 32.97 -16.69
CA VAL A 381 10.58 31.90 -15.77
C VAL A 381 10.71 32.40 -14.33
N ASN A 382 11.79 33.12 -14.01
CA ASN A 382 12.00 33.68 -12.67
C ASN A 382 10.91 34.71 -12.31
N GLU A 383 10.51 35.58 -13.24
CA GLU A 383 9.40 36.52 -13.04
C GLU A 383 8.08 35.79 -12.79
N SER A 384 7.78 34.74 -13.56
CA SER A 384 6.57 33.92 -13.36
C SER A 384 6.58 33.18 -12.02
N VAL A 385 7.72 32.64 -11.60
CA VAL A 385 7.89 32.00 -10.28
C VAL A 385 7.64 33.01 -9.16
N TRP A 386 8.21 34.22 -9.25
CA TRP A 386 7.95 35.28 -8.27
C TRP A 386 6.50 35.73 -8.25
N SER A 387 5.85 35.83 -9.42
CA SER A 387 4.41 36.09 -9.50
C SER A 387 3.60 35.04 -8.75
N MET A 388 3.97 33.76 -8.84
CA MET A 388 3.30 32.69 -8.10
C MET A 388 3.52 32.80 -6.58
N VAL A 389 4.75 33.10 -6.15
CA VAL A 389 5.06 33.33 -4.73
C VAL A 389 4.29 34.52 -4.17
N GLU A 390 4.18 35.61 -4.93
CA GLU A 390 3.36 36.77 -4.53
C GLU A 390 1.87 36.46 -4.52
N ALA A 391 1.35 35.68 -5.47
CA ALA A 391 -0.04 35.23 -5.45
C ALA A 391 -0.36 34.38 -4.20
N LEU A 392 0.60 33.55 -3.75
CA LEU A 392 0.46 32.80 -2.50
C LEU A 392 0.46 33.70 -1.26
N ARG A 393 1.32 34.73 -1.24
CA ARG A 393 1.33 35.74 -0.17
C ARG A 393 0.04 36.54 -0.14
N ALA A 394 -0.44 36.99 -1.30
CA ALA A 394 -1.72 37.68 -1.45
C ALA A 394 -2.92 36.81 -1.06
N GLY A 395 -2.80 35.48 -1.23
CA GLY A 395 -3.78 34.51 -0.76
C GLY A 395 -3.88 34.38 0.77
N GLY A 396 -2.99 35.04 1.52
CA GLY A 396 -2.95 35.05 2.98
C GLY A 396 -1.96 34.05 3.60
N LEU A 397 -1.07 33.46 2.80
CA LEU A 397 -0.05 32.52 3.30
C LEU A 397 1.26 33.24 3.67
N THR A 398 1.88 32.78 4.75
CA THR A 398 3.25 33.20 5.09
C THR A 398 4.24 32.32 4.31
N VAL A 399 4.65 32.79 3.13
CA VAL A 399 5.54 32.02 2.23
C VAL A 399 6.98 32.53 2.27
N ALA A 400 7.88 31.63 2.64
CA ALA A 400 9.33 31.81 2.57
C ALA A 400 9.90 31.09 1.33
N THR A 401 11.04 31.57 0.83
CA THR A 401 11.79 30.91 -0.25
C THR A 401 13.15 30.45 0.29
N PRO A 402 13.62 29.26 -0.09
CA PRO A 402 14.94 28.78 0.30
C PRO A 402 16.05 29.57 -0.42
N ASP A 403 17.30 29.17 -0.17
CA ASP A 403 18.44 29.71 -0.91
C ASP A 403 18.23 29.54 -2.43
N PRO A 404 18.46 30.58 -3.27
CA PRO A 404 18.34 30.47 -4.72
C PRO A 404 19.15 29.34 -5.36
N GLU A 405 20.23 28.87 -4.72
CA GLU A 405 21.03 27.75 -5.20
C GLU A 405 20.61 26.39 -4.63
N GLN A 406 19.51 26.32 -3.88
CA GLN A 406 19.01 25.06 -3.35
C GLN A 406 18.28 24.26 -4.46
N PRO A 407 18.56 22.96 -4.62
CA PRO A 407 17.84 22.14 -5.60
C PRO A 407 16.38 21.93 -5.19
N LEU A 408 15.56 21.48 -6.14
CA LEU A 408 14.18 21.08 -5.89
C LEU A 408 14.13 19.81 -5.01
N PRO A 409 13.21 19.69 -4.03
CA PRO A 409 12.91 18.41 -3.39
C PRO A 409 12.43 17.35 -4.39
N PRO A 410 12.52 16.06 -4.07
CA PRO A 410 12.00 15.00 -4.93
C PRO A 410 10.50 15.18 -5.09
N SER A 411 10.09 15.52 -6.31
CA SER A 411 8.70 15.87 -6.62
C SER A 411 8.40 15.61 -8.10
N SER A 412 7.12 15.48 -8.40
CA SER A 412 6.59 15.21 -9.74
C SER A 412 7.01 16.27 -10.75
N LEU A 413 7.12 17.53 -10.32
CA LEU A 413 7.58 18.67 -11.12
C LEU A 413 8.90 18.38 -11.84
N GLN A 414 9.82 17.63 -11.22
CA GLN A 414 11.10 17.28 -11.84
C GLN A 414 10.91 16.51 -13.16
N ARG A 415 9.89 15.66 -13.28
CA ARG A 415 9.61 14.91 -14.53
C ARG A 415 9.09 15.80 -15.65
N PHE A 416 8.36 16.86 -15.31
CA PHE A 416 7.94 17.86 -16.29
C PHE A 416 9.12 18.72 -16.74
N LEU A 417 9.97 19.14 -15.81
CA LEU A 417 11.14 19.99 -16.08
C LEU A 417 12.19 19.31 -16.97
N ARG A 418 12.29 17.97 -16.94
CA ARG A 418 13.15 17.21 -17.89
C ARG A 418 12.81 17.45 -19.36
N HIS A 419 11.55 17.78 -19.66
CA HIS A 419 11.06 17.87 -21.04
C HIS A 419 10.75 19.31 -21.46
N ARG A 420 10.42 20.19 -20.51
CA ARG A 420 10.16 21.62 -20.76
C ARG A 420 10.52 22.46 -19.54
N ASN A 421 11.22 23.57 -19.76
CA ASN A 421 11.41 24.59 -18.73
C ASN A 421 10.06 25.24 -18.43
N LEU A 422 9.57 25.05 -17.22
CA LEU A 422 8.27 25.54 -16.74
C LEU A 422 8.47 26.40 -15.49
N SER A 423 7.60 27.38 -15.29
CA SER A 423 7.50 28.07 -14.00
C SER A 423 6.78 27.16 -13.00
N GLY A 424 7.56 26.49 -12.16
CA GLY A 424 7.10 25.53 -11.18
C GLY A 424 7.49 25.90 -9.75
N VAL A 425 6.56 25.69 -8.81
CA VAL A 425 6.80 25.84 -7.36
C VAL A 425 6.33 24.59 -6.63
N VAL A 426 7.16 24.07 -5.72
CA VAL A 426 6.77 23.02 -4.76
C VAL A 426 6.58 23.65 -3.39
N LEU A 427 5.37 23.56 -2.86
CA LEU A 427 5.03 23.96 -1.50
C LEU A 427 5.26 22.81 -0.54
N ALA A 428 6.11 23.06 0.45
CA ALA A 428 6.43 22.11 1.49
C ALA A 428 6.61 22.78 2.85
N GLU A 429 6.47 22.02 3.93
CA GLU A 429 6.74 22.49 5.28
C GLU A 429 8.22 22.68 5.60
N HIS A 430 9.09 21.92 4.91
CA HIS A 430 10.51 21.85 5.21
C HIS A 430 11.31 22.83 4.37
N ARG A 431 12.34 23.45 4.99
CA ARG A 431 13.32 24.28 4.28
C ARG A 431 14.36 23.45 3.55
N THR A 432 14.90 22.40 4.18
CA THR A 432 15.96 21.55 3.64
C THR A 432 15.59 20.08 3.89
N ALA A 433 16.08 19.45 4.95
CA ALA A 433 15.67 18.11 5.33
C ALA A 433 14.19 18.05 5.75
N PHE A 434 13.53 16.93 5.46
CA PHE A 434 12.15 16.66 5.85
C PHE A 434 11.98 16.75 7.37
N TYR A 435 10.86 17.33 7.82
CA TYR A 435 10.47 17.28 9.22
C TYR A 435 9.89 15.90 9.60
N ASN A 436 9.31 15.22 8.62
CA ASN A 436 8.84 13.85 8.77
C ASN A 436 10.01 12.88 9.00
N GLN A 437 10.18 12.46 10.26
CA GLN A 437 11.19 11.47 10.65
C GLN A 437 10.87 10.05 10.19
N TYR A 438 9.61 9.79 9.82
CA TYR A 438 9.08 8.48 9.46
C TYR A 438 8.74 8.37 7.98
N TYR A 439 9.42 9.16 7.13
CA TYR A 439 9.20 9.14 5.69
C TYR A 439 9.21 7.71 5.13
N HIS A 440 8.14 7.30 4.44
CA HIS A 440 7.98 5.96 3.88
C HIS A 440 8.22 4.81 4.90
N SER A 441 7.63 4.98 6.09
CA SER A 441 7.73 4.03 7.21
C SER A 441 6.36 3.54 7.67
N VAL A 442 6.35 2.44 8.43
CA VAL A 442 5.13 1.95 9.10
C VAL A 442 4.61 2.90 10.18
N TYR A 443 5.44 3.86 10.60
CA TYR A 443 5.12 4.85 11.63
C TYR A 443 4.59 6.18 11.07
N ASP A 444 4.49 6.35 9.74
CA ASP A 444 3.86 7.52 9.14
C ASP A 444 2.32 7.41 9.17
N VAL A 445 1.79 7.44 10.38
CA VAL A 445 0.37 7.23 10.73
C VAL A 445 -0.25 8.50 11.31
N ALA A 446 -1.57 8.53 11.54
CA ALA A 446 -2.29 9.68 12.10
C ALA A 446 -1.61 10.34 13.34
N PRO A 447 -1.11 9.59 14.34
CA PRO A 447 -0.34 10.16 15.44
C PRO A 447 0.90 10.98 15.03
N ASN A 448 1.56 10.68 13.91
CA ASN A 448 2.72 11.41 13.41
C ASN A 448 2.38 12.88 13.16
N ILE A 449 1.28 13.13 12.44
CA ILE A 449 0.76 14.47 12.15
C ILE A 449 -0.06 15.07 13.29
N LYS A 450 0.09 14.54 14.52
CA LYS A 450 -0.65 14.97 15.72
C LYS A 450 -2.17 14.90 15.55
N LEU A 451 -2.67 13.99 14.70
CA LEU A 451 -4.11 13.73 14.56
C LEU A 451 -4.56 12.82 15.70
N SER A 452 -5.13 13.42 16.73
CA SER A 452 -5.71 12.73 17.89
C SER A 452 -7.12 13.22 18.17
N PHE A 453 -7.96 12.34 18.71
CA PHE A 453 -9.35 12.63 19.07
C PHE A 453 -9.52 12.59 20.59
N PRO A 454 -10.33 13.49 21.18
CA PRO A 454 -10.73 13.39 22.59
C PRO A 454 -11.41 12.06 22.92
N GLU A 455 -11.18 11.56 24.14
CA GLU A 455 -11.85 10.35 24.62
C GLU A 455 -13.36 10.57 24.78
N GLY A 456 -14.16 9.57 24.37
CA GLY A 456 -15.61 9.57 24.55
C GLY A 456 -16.44 10.05 23.35
N LEU A 457 -15.79 10.49 22.26
CA LEU A 457 -16.50 10.83 21.01
C LEU A 457 -17.03 9.58 20.30
N THR A 458 -18.18 9.73 19.66
CA THR A 458 -18.71 8.71 18.74
C THR A 458 -17.98 8.78 17.39
N PRO A 459 -17.95 7.69 16.60
CA PRO A 459 -17.30 7.69 15.29
C PRO A 459 -17.79 8.77 14.30
N GLU A 460 -19.06 9.18 14.41
CA GLU A 460 -19.62 10.25 13.56
C GLU A 460 -19.22 11.65 14.04
N GLU A 461 -19.00 11.82 15.34
CA GLU A 461 -18.45 13.05 15.90
C GLU A 461 -16.96 13.17 15.58
N GLU A 462 -16.20 12.08 15.66
CA GLU A 462 -14.78 12.04 15.23
C GLU A 462 -14.63 12.42 13.75
N LEU A 463 -15.53 11.93 12.89
CA LEU A 463 -15.52 12.20 11.45
C LEU A 463 -15.60 13.71 11.12
N THR A 464 -16.28 14.48 11.96
CA THR A 464 -16.48 15.93 11.75
C THR A 464 -15.70 16.78 12.74
N TYR A 465 -14.86 16.17 13.58
CA TYR A 465 -14.10 16.86 14.61
C TYR A 465 -13.03 17.77 13.99
N PRO A 466 -13.06 19.09 14.26
CA PRO A 466 -12.11 20.04 13.70
C PRO A 466 -10.78 20.00 14.48
N SER A 467 -9.97 18.98 14.22
CA SER A 467 -8.63 18.84 14.80
C SER A 467 -7.72 20.01 14.39
N ASP A 468 -6.67 20.27 15.17
CA ASP A 468 -5.77 21.39 14.89
C ASP A 468 -5.03 21.22 13.56
N ILE A 469 -4.66 19.98 13.21
CA ILE A 469 -4.14 19.65 11.89
C ILE A 469 -5.15 19.94 10.78
N ALA A 470 -6.43 19.61 10.97
CA ALA A 470 -7.46 19.92 9.97
C ALA A 470 -7.58 21.43 9.75
N LYS A 471 -7.52 22.24 10.82
CA LYS A 471 -7.51 23.71 10.71
C LYS A 471 -6.28 24.22 9.94
N ASN A 472 -5.08 23.75 10.31
CA ASN A 472 -3.83 24.16 9.65
C ASN A 472 -3.81 23.82 8.16
N LEU A 473 -4.29 22.63 7.77
CA LEU A 473 -4.43 22.25 6.37
C LEU A 473 -5.54 23.04 5.66
N THR A 474 -6.61 23.43 6.36
CA THR A 474 -7.67 24.29 5.80
C THR A 474 -7.16 25.69 5.46
N GLU A 475 -6.37 26.29 6.36
CA GLU A 475 -5.74 27.59 6.10
C GLU A 475 -4.81 27.52 4.89
N LEU A 476 -4.02 26.44 4.80
CA LEU A 476 -3.15 26.21 3.65
C LEU A 476 -3.94 26.03 2.35
N ALA A 477 -4.97 25.17 2.37
CA ALA A 477 -5.83 24.90 1.23
C ALA A 477 -6.54 26.18 0.75
N THR A 478 -7.00 27.02 1.67
CA THR A 478 -7.62 28.31 1.37
C THR A 478 -6.62 29.24 0.67
N GLY A 479 -5.41 29.36 1.20
CA GLY A 479 -4.38 30.19 0.58
C GLY A 479 -3.93 29.69 -0.78
N VAL A 480 -3.82 28.37 -0.96
CA VAL A 480 -3.51 27.75 -2.26
C VAL A 480 -4.64 27.99 -3.25
N ALA A 481 -5.90 27.80 -2.85
CA ALA A 481 -7.06 28.05 -3.70
C ALA A 481 -7.10 29.51 -4.18
N ARG A 482 -6.87 30.46 -3.27
CA ARG A 482 -6.78 31.89 -3.59
C ARG A 482 -5.64 32.21 -4.56
N ALA A 483 -4.47 31.60 -4.35
CA ALA A 483 -3.32 31.78 -5.24
C ALA A 483 -3.60 31.24 -6.65
N LEU A 484 -4.21 30.06 -6.75
CA LEU A 484 -4.63 29.47 -8.02
C LEU A 484 -5.69 30.32 -8.72
N TYR A 485 -6.64 30.89 -7.98
CA TYR A 485 -7.64 31.81 -8.50
C TYR A 485 -7.00 33.08 -9.11
N LEU A 486 -6.07 33.71 -8.38
CA LEU A 486 -5.34 34.88 -8.87
C LEU A 486 -4.49 34.55 -10.10
N GLN A 487 -3.77 33.43 -10.09
CA GLN A 487 -2.97 32.98 -11.23
C GLN A 487 -3.84 32.66 -12.45
N ALA A 488 -5.05 32.17 -12.24
CA ALA A 488 -6.01 31.91 -13.30
C ALA A 488 -6.57 33.20 -13.94
N GLY A 489 -6.31 34.37 -13.35
CA GLY A 489 -6.79 35.68 -13.80
C GLY A 489 -8.08 36.13 -13.12
N GLY A 490 -8.40 35.59 -11.95
CA GLY A 490 -9.51 36.03 -11.12
C GLY A 490 -9.29 37.41 -10.51
N ASP A 491 -10.38 38.09 -10.18
CA ASP A 491 -10.36 39.42 -9.58
C ASP A 491 -10.05 39.39 -8.07
N GLN A 492 -9.53 40.51 -7.56
CA GLN A 492 -9.13 40.60 -6.16
C GLN A 492 -10.32 40.83 -5.20
N GLU A 493 -11.52 41.09 -5.71
CA GLU A 493 -12.73 41.30 -4.91
C GLU A 493 -13.35 39.96 -4.50
N THR A 494 -13.48 39.02 -5.46
CA THR A 494 -14.06 37.69 -5.25
C THR A 494 -13.14 36.73 -4.46
N ILE A 495 -11.88 37.11 -4.24
CA ILE A 495 -10.91 36.27 -3.52
C ILE A 495 -11.32 35.95 -2.07
N MET A 496 -12.11 36.82 -1.43
CA MET A 496 -12.55 36.63 -0.04
C MET A 496 -13.58 35.50 0.10
N ASP A 497 -14.32 35.21 -0.98
CA ASP A 497 -15.31 34.14 -1.05
C ASP A 497 -14.65 32.76 -1.23
N VAL A 498 -13.39 32.72 -1.67
CA VAL A 498 -12.61 31.48 -1.78
C VAL A 498 -12.12 31.05 -0.40
N GLN A 499 -12.82 30.10 0.20
CA GLN A 499 -12.51 29.52 1.51
C GLN A 499 -12.72 28.00 1.50
N ALA A 500 -11.72 27.25 1.99
CA ALA A 500 -11.84 25.81 2.17
C ALA A 500 -12.62 25.50 3.46
N ASN A 501 -13.34 24.37 3.48
CA ASN A 501 -14.15 23.97 4.62
C ASN A 501 -13.38 23.03 5.56
N THR A 502 -13.21 23.44 6.82
CA THR A 502 -12.54 22.61 7.84
C THR A 502 -13.22 21.27 8.07
N THR A 503 -14.54 21.21 7.95
CA THR A 503 -15.31 19.97 8.10
C THR A 503 -14.97 18.98 6.99
N THR A 504 -14.75 19.47 5.77
CA THR A 504 -14.35 18.61 4.63
C THR A 504 -12.95 18.06 4.84
N VAL A 505 -12.00 18.89 5.27
CA VAL A 505 -10.63 18.46 5.58
C VAL A 505 -10.63 17.41 6.71
N ALA A 506 -11.40 17.63 7.77
CA ALA A 506 -11.55 16.67 8.87
C ALA A 506 -12.11 15.32 8.39
N ARG A 507 -13.16 15.35 7.55
CA ARG A 507 -13.75 14.14 6.95
C ARG A 507 -12.75 13.37 6.11
N LEU A 508 -11.99 14.06 5.26
CA LEU A 508 -10.96 13.46 4.42
C LEU A 508 -9.88 12.79 5.29
N LEU A 509 -9.29 13.51 6.24
CA LEU A 509 -8.26 12.97 7.12
C LEU A 509 -8.74 11.75 7.91
N TYR A 510 -9.94 11.82 8.50
CA TYR A 510 -10.52 10.70 9.24
C TYR A 510 -10.76 9.48 8.35
N THR A 511 -11.33 9.69 7.16
CA THR A 511 -11.62 8.62 6.21
C THR A 511 -10.36 7.89 5.78
N LEU A 512 -9.29 8.63 5.50
CA LEU A 512 -8.05 8.09 4.96
C LEU A 512 -7.18 7.42 6.05
N LEU A 513 -6.99 8.09 7.18
CA LEU A 513 -5.98 7.72 8.18
C LEU A 513 -6.52 7.01 9.41
N VAL A 514 -7.84 6.97 9.62
CA VAL A 514 -8.48 6.38 10.81
C VAL A 514 -9.40 5.25 10.42
N ARG A 515 -10.44 5.55 9.63
CA ARG A 515 -11.47 4.58 9.27
C ARG A 515 -12.13 4.93 7.94
N ALA A 516 -11.86 4.11 6.93
CA ALA A 516 -12.49 4.22 5.61
C ALA A 516 -14.01 4.05 5.69
N ASN A 517 -14.48 3.09 6.48
CA ASN A 517 -15.90 2.81 6.61
C ASN A 517 -16.62 3.83 7.52
N ASN A 518 -17.12 4.92 6.92
CA ASN A 518 -17.87 5.97 7.58
C ASN A 518 -19.08 6.44 6.76
N SER A 519 -19.95 7.27 7.36
CA SER A 519 -21.20 7.74 6.74
C SER A 519 -20.97 8.56 5.48
N TRP A 520 -19.91 9.39 5.45
CA TRP A 520 -19.58 10.24 4.31
C TRP A 520 -19.04 9.44 3.12
N LEU A 521 -18.05 8.57 3.33
CA LEU A 521 -17.52 7.76 2.24
C LEU A 521 -18.61 6.85 1.66
N ARG A 522 -19.45 6.25 2.51
CA ARG A 522 -20.59 5.44 2.04
C ARG A 522 -21.56 6.21 1.14
N SER A 523 -21.74 7.51 1.33
CA SER A 523 -22.70 8.28 0.53
C SER A 523 -22.18 8.67 -0.85
N ILE A 524 -20.85 8.75 -1.00
CA ILE A 524 -20.19 9.15 -2.26
C ILE A 524 -19.62 7.98 -3.06
N MET A 525 -19.52 6.78 -2.49
CA MET A 525 -19.03 5.59 -3.18
C MET A 525 -20.13 4.92 -4.01
N ASP A 526 -19.74 4.21 -5.06
CA ASP A 526 -20.62 3.35 -5.85
C ASP A 526 -20.85 1.98 -5.17
N LYS A 527 -21.80 1.20 -5.70
CA LYS A 527 -22.15 -0.12 -5.16
C LYS A 527 -21.06 -1.17 -5.42
N GLU A 528 -20.25 -0.99 -6.46
CA GLU A 528 -19.23 -1.93 -6.91
C GLU A 528 -18.01 -1.92 -5.98
N ASN A 529 -17.66 -0.75 -5.44
CA ASN A 529 -16.52 -0.56 -4.56
C ASN A 529 -16.86 -0.69 -3.06
N LYS A 530 -17.93 -1.39 -2.69
CA LYS A 530 -18.27 -1.67 -1.28
C LYS A 530 -17.15 -2.39 -0.52
N GLY A 531 -16.28 -3.13 -1.22
CA GLY A 531 -15.13 -3.82 -0.63
C GLY A 531 -14.10 -2.89 0.03
N ILE A 532 -14.01 -1.63 -0.44
CA ILE A 532 -13.09 -0.61 0.09
C ILE A 532 -13.48 -0.14 1.50
N LEU A 533 -14.75 -0.35 1.90
CA LEU A 533 -15.30 0.08 3.19
C LEU A 533 -14.82 -0.80 4.36
N GLY A 534 -13.51 -0.79 4.60
CA GLY A 534 -12.84 -1.49 5.68
C GLY A 534 -12.86 -0.77 7.03
N ARG A 535 -12.57 -1.52 8.11
CA ARG A 535 -12.50 -0.98 9.48
C ARG A 535 -11.17 -0.28 9.82
N HIS A 536 -10.19 -0.35 8.92
CA HIS A 536 -8.85 0.16 9.12
C HIS A 536 -8.58 1.40 8.23
N ALA A 537 -7.48 2.08 8.51
CA ALA A 537 -6.93 3.11 7.61
C ALA A 537 -6.63 2.51 6.23
N LEU A 538 -6.74 3.34 5.20
CA LEU A 538 -6.41 2.94 3.84
C LEU A 538 -4.89 2.80 3.69
N SER A 539 -4.50 1.95 2.75
CA SER A 539 -3.13 1.79 2.31
C SER A 539 -2.91 2.62 1.05
N PHE A 540 -1.82 3.37 0.99
CA PHE A 540 -1.45 4.22 -0.14
C PHE A 540 -0.38 3.56 -1.02
N TYR A 541 -0.21 2.25 -0.91
CA TYR A 541 0.71 1.48 -1.75
C TYR A 541 0.14 1.41 -3.16
N VAL A 542 0.89 1.83 -4.18
CA VAL A 542 0.44 1.88 -5.59
C VAL A 542 -0.18 0.58 -6.09
N GLY A 543 0.31 -0.57 -5.62
CA GLY A 543 -0.16 -1.87 -6.07
C GLY A 543 0.34 -2.27 -7.45
N VAL A 544 -0.25 -3.34 -7.95
CA VAL A 544 0.07 -3.94 -9.24
C VAL A 544 -0.85 -3.38 -10.31
N SER A 545 -0.31 -3.08 -11.49
CA SER A 545 -1.13 -2.68 -12.63
C SER A 545 -1.87 -3.89 -13.18
N ASP A 546 -3.17 -3.97 -12.92
CA ASP A 546 -4.06 -4.86 -13.64
C ASP A 546 -5.23 -4.07 -14.25
N ASN A 547 -5.85 -4.64 -15.29
CA ASN A 547 -6.96 -3.97 -15.98
C ASN A 547 -8.29 -4.11 -15.23
N TRP A 548 -8.33 -4.86 -14.11
CA TRP A 548 -9.59 -5.39 -13.55
C TRP A 548 -9.89 -4.86 -12.15
N SER A 549 -8.88 -4.37 -11.43
CA SER A 549 -9.00 -3.80 -10.10
C SER A 549 -8.21 -2.49 -10.03
N HIS A 550 -8.90 -1.44 -9.59
CA HIS A 550 -8.27 -0.16 -9.32
C HIS A 550 -7.88 -0.13 -7.85
N ASN A 551 -6.83 0.61 -7.53
CA ASN A 551 -6.43 0.80 -6.14
C ASN A 551 -7.51 1.49 -5.31
N ASP A 552 -7.67 1.04 -4.06
CA ASP A 552 -8.62 1.57 -3.10
C ASP A 552 -8.51 3.10 -2.95
N ILE A 553 -7.27 3.61 -2.80
CA ILE A 553 -7.04 5.05 -2.62
C ILE A 553 -7.42 5.86 -3.86
N THR A 554 -7.14 5.33 -5.04
CA THR A 554 -7.45 5.97 -6.33
C THR A 554 -8.95 6.09 -6.52
N GLN A 555 -9.71 5.05 -6.16
CA GLN A 555 -11.17 5.11 -6.19
C GLN A 555 -11.72 6.10 -5.16
N VAL A 556 -11.19 6.10 -3.93
CA VAL A 556 -11.64 7.04 -2.89
C VAL A 556 -11.37 8.49 -3.30
N VAL A 557 -10.19 8.80 -3.84
CA VAL A 557 -9.85 10.16 -4.28
C VAL A 557 -10.63 10.56 -5.53
N LEU A 558 -10.89 9.64 -6.47
CA LEU A 558 -11.76 9.91 -7.62
C LEU A 558 -13.18 10.30 -7.18
N HIS A 559 -13.79 9.53 -6.28
CA HIS A 559 -15.15 9.81 -5.79
C HIS A 559 -15.21 11.04 -4.89
N ALA A 560 -14.18 11.25 -4.05
CA ALA A 560 -14.06 12.47 -3.26
C ALA A 560 -13.94 13.70 -4.16
N LEU A 561 -13.05 13.69 -5.15
CA LEU A 561 -12.91 14.78 -6.11
C LEU A 561 -14.21 15.03 -6.88
N ALA A 562 -14.85 13.95 -7.36
CA ALA A 562 -16.13 14.05 -8.07
C ALA A 562 -17.24 14.67 -7.22
N ASN A 563 -17.30 14.35 -5.92
CA ASN A 563 -18.27 14.94 -4.99
C ASN A 563 -17.94 16.40 -4.65
N LEU A 564 -16.65 16.74 -4.51
CA LEU A 564 -16.21 18.07 -4.10
C LEU A 564 -16.27 19.11 -5.24
N THR A 565 -16.02 18.70 -6.48
CA THR A 565 -16.04 19.60 -7.65
C THR A 565 -17.25 19.43 -8.56
N GLY A 566 -17.97 18.31 -8.42
CA GLY A 566 -19.11 17.97 -9.26
C GLY A 566 -20.44 18.55 -8.79
N THR A 567 -21.48 18.26 -9.56
CA THR A 567 -22.87 18.67 -9.29
C THR A 567 -23.78 17.45 -9.40
N THR A 568 -24.79 17.36 -8.53
CA THR A 568 -25.82 16.33 -8.61
C THR A 568 -26.77 16.61 -9.78
N VAL A 569 -27.10 15.58 -10.56
CA VAL A 569 -27.98 15.69 -11.74
C VAL A 569 -29.17 14.73 -11.56
N PRO A 570 -30.41 15.14 -11.91
CA PRO A 570 -31.61 14.31 -11.78
C PRO A 570 -31.68 13.24 -12.88
N LEU A 571 -30.71 12.34 -12.92
CA LEU A 571 -30.70 11.14 -13.76
C LEU A 571 -31.05 9.91 -12.90
N ASN A 572 -31.62 8.87 -13.51
CA ASN A 572 -31.78 7.57 -12.87
C ASN A 572 -30.49 6.72 -13.02
N GLU A 573 -30.42 5.58 -12.34
CA GLU A 573 -29.20 4.73 -12.36
C GLU A 573 -28.82 4.30 -13.79
N THR A 574 -29.81 3.91 -14.61
CA THR A 574 -29.55 3.45 -15.98
C THR A 574 -29.06 4.56 -16.90
N ALA A 575 -29.62 5.78 -16.79
CA ALA A 575 -29.18 6.92 -17.56
C ALA A 575 -27.84 7.48 -17.06
N CYS A 576 -27.54 7.34 -15.77
CA CYS A 576 -26.25 7.75 -15.21
C CYS A 576 -25.11 6.83 -15.68
N ARG A 577 -25.36 5.51 -15.77
CA ARG A 577 -24.38 4.51 -16.23
C ARG A 577 -24.14 4.56 -17.74
N ASP A 578 -25.15 4.92 -18.52
CA ASP A 578 -25.03 5.05 -19.98
C ASP A 578 -25.71 6.35 -20.49
N PRO A 579 -25.05 7.52 -20.28
CA PRO A 579 -25.61 8.82 -20.63
C PRO A 579 -25.84 8.98 -22.14
N LYS A 580 -24.90 8.52 -22.98
CA LYS A 580 -25.04 8.51 -24.45
C LYS A 580 -26.32 7.85 -24.93
N LYS A 581 -26.65 6.64 -24.44
CA LYS A 581 -27.90 5.96 -24.85
C LYS A 581 -29.17 6.70 -24.43
N HIS A 582 -29.07 7.58 -23.45
CA HIS A 582 -30.19 8.37 -22.93
C HIS A 582 -30.16 9.84 -23.41
N GLY A 583 -29.41 10.13 -24.48
CA GLY A 583 -29.45 11.44 -25.16
C GLY A 583 -28.66 12.56 -24.48
N VAL A 584 -27.76 12.24 -23.55
CA VAL A 584 -26.87 13.23 -22.92
C VAL A 584 -25.70 13.51 -23.86
N THR A 585 -25.57 14.76 -24.31
CA THR A 585 -24.58 15.19 -25.32
C THR A 585 -23.21 15.52 -24.75
N ASP A 586 -23.10 15.77 -23.45
CA ASP A 586 -21.90 16.35 -22.84
C ASP A 586 -20.97 15.29 -22.21
N GLU A 587 -21.15 14.00 -22.53
CA GLU A 587 -20.34 12.90 -22.00
C GLU A 587 -18.85 13.02 -22.36
N GLU A 588 -18.51 13.71 -23.46
CA GLU A 588 -17.11 13.94 -23.84
C GLU A 588 -16.39 14.95 -22.93
N MET A 589 -17.15 15.72 -22.16
CA MET A 589 -16.65 16.79 -21.27
C MET A 589 -16.78 16.44 -19.79
N TYR A 590 -17.71 15.54 -19.43
CA TYR A 590 -18.02 15.19 -18.05
C TYR A 590 -18.12 13.68 -17.85
N LYS A 591 -17.74 13.24 -16.66
CA LYS A 591 -17.98 11.90 -16.15
C LYS A 591 -19.21 11.88 -15.25
N TYR A 592 -20.04 10.86 -15.44
CA TYR A 592 -21.25 10.59 -14.64
C TYR A 592 -21.00 9.36 -13.76
N ILE A 593 -21.23 9.50 -12.46
CA ILE A 593 -21.00 8.44 -11.47
C ILE A 593 -22.26 8.29 -10.61
N TRP A 594 -22.80 7.07 -10.56
CA TRP A 594 -23.94 6.74 -9.69
C TRP A 594 -23.47 6.33 -8.31
N VAL A 595 -23.82 7.10 -7.29
CA VAL A 595 -23.37 6.90 -5.90
C VAL A 595 -24.51 6.40 -5.01
N MET A 596 -24.17 5.69 -3.93
CA MET A 596 -25.15 5.03 -3.05
C MET A 596 -26.04 6.01 -2.27
N GLY A 597 -25.61 7.25 -2.07
CA GLY A 597 -26.34 8.24 -1.29
C GLY A 597 -26.33 7.96 0.21
N SER A 598 -26.91 8.87 0.98
CA SER A 598 -26.92 8.75 2.45
C SER A 598 -27.80 7.58 2.89
N PRO A 599 -27.39 6.77 3.88
CA PRO A 599 -28.22 5.71 4.41
C PRO A 599 -29.53 6.29 4.97
N PRO A 600 -30.67 5.57 4.83
CA PRO A 600 -31.95 6.04 5.35
C PRO A 600 -31.91 6.25 6.86
N GLY A 601 -32.64 7.25 7.36
CA GLY A 601 -32.82 7.46 8.79
C GLY A 601 -33.48 6.26 9.48
N LYS A 602 -33.30 6.14 10.81
CA LYS A 602 -33.91 5.08 11.62
C LYS A 602 -35.45 5.14 11.48
N GLY A 603 -36.04 4.23 10.69
CA GLY A 603 -37.48 4.18 10.40
C GLY A 603 -37.85 3.76 8.96
N ALA A 604 -36.88 3.57 8.08
CA ALA A 604 -37.13 3.12 6.70
C ALA A 604 -37.51 1.64 6.63
N GLU A 605 -38.50 1.31 5.78
CA GLU A 605 -39.00 -0.05 5.56
C GLU A 605 -37.93 -0.97 4.98
N GLU A 606 -38.12 -2.28 5.11
CA GLU A 606 -37.13 -3.31 4.79
C GLU A 606 -36.70 -3.35 3.30
N GLY A 607 -37.46 -2.70 2.42
CA GLY A 607 -37.13 -2.45 1.00
C GLY A 607 -36.40 -1.13 0.70
N ASP A 608 -36.33 -0.20 1.66
CA ASP A 608 -35.63 1.10 1.57
C ASP A 608 -34.21 1.05 2.16
N LYS A 609 -33.64 -0.14 2.44
CA LYS A 609 -32.32 -0.28 3.07
C LYS A 609 -31.14 0.21 2.22
N GLU A 610 -31.36 0.50 0.94
CA GLU A 610 -30.41 1.20 0.08
C GLU A 610 -30.79 2.67 0.04
N GLY A 611 -29.89 3.56 0.46
CA GLY A 611 -30.12 5.01 0.37
C GLY A 611 -30.55 5.42 -1.04
N GLY A 612 -31.30 6.51 -1.14
CA GLY A 612 -31.66 7.10 -2.43
C GLY A 612 -30.39 7.50 -3.19
N GLY A 613 -29.91 6.62 -4.06
CA GLY A 613 -28.74 6.87 -4.88
C GLY A 613 -28.97 8.06 -5.82
N PHE A 614 -27.89 8.74 -6.20
CA PHE A 614 -27.96 9.88 -7.10
C PHE A 614 -26.80 9.88 -8.09
N CYS A 615 -26.99 10.60 -9.20
CA CYS A 615 -25.97 10.76 -10.24
C CYS A 615 -25.14 12.02 -10.01
N THR A 616 -23.83 11.86 -9.91
CA THR A 616 -22.87 12.96 -9.80
C THR A 616 -22.23 13.21 -11.16
N ARG A 617 -22.36 14.43 -11.68
CA ARG A 617 -21.66 14.91 -12.88
C ARG A 617 -20.42 15.69 -12.46
N SER A 618 -19.24 15.25 -12.85
CA SER A 618 -17.96 15.88 -12.52
C SER A 618 -16.99 15.86 -13.69
N THR A 619 -15.89 16.61 -13.59
CA THR A 619 -14.75 16.56 -14.52
C THR A 619 -13.63 15.67 -13.97
N ALA A 620 -13.94 14.77 -13.04
CA ALA A 620 -12.95 13.89 -12.44
C ALA A 620 -12.73 12.65 -13.33
N HIS A 621 -11.50 12.43 -13.78
CA HIS A 621 -11.12 11.34 -14.68
C HIS A 621 -9.89 10.60 -14.17
N LEU A 622 -9.68 9.42 -14.73
CA LEU A 622 -8.49 8.62 -14.51
C LEU A 622 -7.58 8.70 -15.74
N SER A 623 -6.28 8.77 -15.53
CA SER A 623 -5.28 8.58 -16.59
C SER A 623 -4.31 7.47 -16.17
N PRO A 624 -3.87 6.60 -17.09
CA PRO A 624 -2.99 5.48 -16.73
C PRO A 624 -1.71 5.95 -16.03
N ALA A 625 -1.31 5.25 -14.98
CA ALA A 625 -0.07 5.46 -14.22
C ALA A 625 0.74 4.17 -14.22
N VAL A 626 1.17 3.75 -15.40
CA VAL A 626 2.06 2.60 -15.62
C VAL A 626 3.28 3.08 -16.39
N SER A 627 4.47 2.67 -15.95
CA SER A 627 5.70 3.22 -16.52
C SER A 627 5.78 2.97 -18.04
N PRO A 628 6.19 3.98 -18.84
CA PRO A 628 6.39 3.83 -20.28
C PRO A 628 7.38 2.71 -20.67
N ALA A 629 8.30 2.33 -19.77
CA ALA A 629 9.21 1.19 -19.96
C ALA A 629 8.47 -0.10 -20.36
N PHE A 630 7.32 -0.37 -19.74
CA PHE A 630 6.55 -1.59 -20.00
C PHE A 630 5.75 -1.51 -21.31
N GLU A 631 5.33 -0.32 -21.75
CA GLU A 631 4.73 -0.14 -23.08
C GLU A 631 5.78 -0.30 -24.18
N LEU A 632 6.98 0.23 -23.96
CA LEU A 632 8.11 0.19 -24.90
C LEU A 632 8.84 -1.16 -24.90
N HIS A 633 8.55 -2.04 -23.94
CA HIS A 633 9.28 -3.30 -23.70
C HIS A 633 10.77 -3.07 -23.38
N ASP A 634 11.10 -1.92 -22.81
CA ASP A 634 12.44 -1.50 -22.38
C ASP A 634 12.62 -1.77 -20.87
N PHE A 635 12.78 -3.05 -20.52
CA PHE A 635 12.71 -3.51 -19.12
C PHE A 635 13.95 -3.18 -18.27
N ASP A 636 15.03 -2.70 -18.87
CA ASP A 636 16.26 -2.19 -18.26
C ASP A 636 16.45 -0.68 -18.45
N SER A 637 15.36 0.05 -18.73
CA SER A 637 15.38 1.48 -18.96
C SER A 637 16.04 2.26 -17.82
N GLY A 638 16.95 3.17 -18.18
CA GLY A 638 17.51 4.18 -17.27
C GLY A 638 16.67 5.46 -17.17
N GLU A 639 15.74 5.69 -18.12
CA GLU A 639 14.92 6.91 -18.19
C GLU A 639 13.56 6.74 -17.51
N TYR A 640 12.97 5.55 -17.64
CA TYR A 640 11.65 5.19 -17.14
C TYR A 640 11.74 4.15 -16.04
N SER A 641 10.84 4.25 -15.05
CA SER A 641 10.77 3.33 -13.92
C SER A 641 10.54 1.88 -14.38
N THR A 642 11.24 0.91 -13.79
CA THR A 642 11.16 -0.51 -14.17
C THR A 642 10.69 -1.38 -13.00
N TRP A 643 10.01 -0.80 -12.02
CA TRP A 643 9.56 -1.55 -10.85
C TRP A 643 8.48 -2.59 -11.18
N THR A 644 8.73 -3.82 -10.75
CA THR A 644 7.78 -4.93 -10.81
C THR A 644 7.62 -5.57 -9.44
N GLU A 645 6.44 -6.11 -9.19
CA GLU A 645 6.12 -6.89 -8.02
C GLU A 645 6.10 -8.38 -8.37
N SER A 646 6.79 -9.19 -7.57
CA SER A 646 6.75 -10.64 -7.73
C SER A 646 5.34 -11.14 -7.44
N ARG A 647 4.83 -12.12 -8.21
CA ARG A 647 3.63 -12.85 -7.79
C ARG A 647 3.95 -13.82 -6.65
N TRP A 648 2.94 -14.10 -5.83
CA TRP A 648 2.95 -15.12 -4.78
C TRP A 648 1.58 -15.81 -4.72
N LYS A 649 1.53 -17.03 -4.16
CA LYS A 649 0.26 -17.79 -4.02
C LYS A 649 -0.41 -17.60 -2.66
N GLN A 650 0.37 -17.61 -1.58
CA GLN A 650 -0.13 -17.56 -0.21
C GLN A 650 0.89 -16.86 0.67
N LEU A 651 0.45 -15.81 1.37
CA LEU A 651 1.17 -15.20 2.49
C LEU A 651 0.50 -15.69 3.76
N ARG A 652 1.19 -16.48 4.57
CA ARG A 652 0.64 -16.99 5.83
C ARG A 652 1.69 -17.17 6.89
N ALA A 653 1.31 -16.92 8.14
CA ALA A 653 2.10 -17.21 9.33
C ALA A 653 1.30 -18.14 10.25
N ARG A 654 1.96 -19.18 10.79
CA ARG A 654 1.33 -20.10 11.74
C ARG A 654 2.28 -20.49 12.86
N LEU A 655 1.74 -20.50 14.08
CA LEU A 655 2.42 -20.82 15.32
C LEU A 655 2.10 -22.28 15.73
N PHE A 656 3.09 -23.01 16.22
CA PHE A 656 2.92 -24.39 16.69
C PHE A 656 4.05 -24.83 17.62
N LEU A 657 3.86 -25.98 18.26
CA LEU A 657 4.89 -26.61 19.09
C LEU A 657 5.70 -27.63 18.29
N VAL A 658 7.01 -27.63 18.51
CA VAL A 658 7.97 -28.53 17.87
C VAL A 658 8.46 -29.55 18.88
N ALA A 659 8.48 -30.82 18.47
CA ALA A 659 9.04 -31.92 19.24
C ALA A 659 10.56 -31.98 19.12
N SER A 660 11.22 -32.73 20.00
CA SER A 660 12.66 -32.93 19.87
C SER A 660 12.97 -33.81 18.64
N PRO A 661 14.06 -33.54 17.90
CA PRO A 661 14.49 -34.42 16.81
C PRO A 661 14.71 -35.87 17.29
N GLN A 662 15.13 -36.03 18.54
CA GLN A 662 15.27 -37.36 19.18
C GLN A 662 13.93 -38.09 19.25
N LEU A 663 12.85 -37.41 19.65
CA LEU A 663 11.51 -38.01 19.71
C LEU A 663 10.99 -38.39 18.33
N GLU A 664 11.26 -37.58 17.31
CA GLU A 664 10.91 -37.88 15.92
C GLU A 664 11.64 -39.13 15.41
N HIS A 665 12.95 -39.22 15.64
CA HIS A 665 13.74 -40.39 15.28
C HIS A 665 13.30 -41.66 16.01
N VAL A 666 12.99 -41.57 17.31
CA VAL A 666 12.45 -42.70 18.08
C VAL A 666 11.10 -43.15 17.52
N THR A 667 10.21 -42.21 17.19
CA THR A 667 8.89 -42.51 16.62
C THR A 667 9.01 -43.24 15.28
N LEU A 668 9.91 -42.76 14.40
CA LEU A 668 10.19 -43.41 13.12
C LEU A 668 10.76 -44.83 13.32
N ALA A 669 11.73 -44.98 14.21
CA ALA A 669 12.36 -46.27 14.49
C ALA A 669 11.36 -47.29 15.04
N VAL A 670 10.50 -46.88 15.98
CA VAL A 670 9.42 -47.72 16.52
C VAL A 670 8.42 -48.09 15.41
N GLY A 671 8.04 -47.14 14.55
CA GLY A 671 7.16 -47.40 13.41
C GLY A 671 7.73 -48.46 12.46
N CYS A 672 9.01 -48.34 12.08
CA CYS A 672 9.70 -49.32 11.24
C CYS A 672 9.81 -50.70 11.93
N LEU A 673 10.08 -50.73 13.23
CA LEU A 673 10.17 -51.97 14.01
C LEU A 673 8.81 -52.70 14.05
N VAL A 674 7.73 -51.99 14.37
CA VAL A 674 6.37 -52.54 14.41
C VAL A 674 5.94 -53.04 13.04
N LEU A 675 6.29 -52.33 11.96
CA LEU A 675 6.03 -52.77 10.59
C LEU A 675 6.78 -54.07 10.26
N ALA A 676 8.07 -54.16 10.58
CA ALA A 676 8.85 -55.36 10.32
C ALA A 676 8.33 -56.57 11.11
N LEU A 677 8.00 -56.37 12.40
CA LEU A 677 7.43 -57.40 13.26
C LEU A 677 6.05 -57.86 12.78
N SER A 678 5.19 -56.93 12.34
CA SER A 678 3.86 -57.28 11.83
C SER A 678 3.95 -58.05 10.52
N LEU A 679 4.79 -57.62 9.57
CA LEU A 679 5.03 -58.35 8.31
C LEU A 679 5.59 -59.74 8.56
N CYS A 680 6.57 -59.88 9.48
CA CYS A 680 7.13 -61.17 9.85
C CYS A 680 6.08 -62.07 10.49
N SER A 681 5.29 -61.54 11.42
CA SER A 681 4.23 -62.30 12.11
C SER A 681 3.15 -62.76 11.13
N VAL A 682 2.68 -61.87 10.25
CA VAL A 682 1.69 -62.21 9.21
C VAL A 682 2.26 -63.25 8.25
N TYR A 683 3.51 -63.11 7.83
CA TYR A 683 4.18 -64.08 6.97
C TYR A 683 4.27 -65.46 7.64
N LEU A 684 4.69 -65.52 8.90
CA LEU A 684 4.80 -66.77 9.66
C LEU A 684 3.43 -67.42 9.86
N VAL A 685 2.42 -66.67 10.28
CA VAL A 685 1.04 -67.16 10.46
C VAL A 685 0.49 -67.67 9.13
N ASN A 686 0.68 -66.95 8.04
CA ASN A 686 0.23 -67.38 6.72
C ASN A 686 0.97 -68.65 6.24
N SER A 687 2.29 -68.72 6.46
CA SER A 687 3.09 -69.90 6.10
C SER A 687 2.73 -71.16 6.88
N LYS A 688 2.07 -71.00 8.04
CA LYS A 688 1.62 -72.09 8.92
C LYS A 688 0.10 -72.16 9.05
N ALA A 689 -0.65 -71.49 8.16
CA ALA A 689 -2.10 -71.38 8.26
C ALA A 689 -2.79 -72.75 8.29
N ASP A 690 -2.34 -73.70 7.47
CA ASP A 690 -2.92 -75.05 7.40
C ASP A 690 -2.76 -75.84 8.71
N VAL A 691 -1.71 -75.55 9.49
CA VAL A 691 -1.43 -76.17 10.79
C VAL A 691 -2.12 -75.43 11.93
N LEU A 692 -2.18 -74.09 11.85
CA LEU A 692 -2.73 -73.23 12.88
C LEU A 692 -4.27 -73.21 12.87
N PHE A 693 -4.90 -73.43 11.71
CA PHE A 693 -6.34 -73.31 11.52
C PHE A 693 -7.02 -74.62 11.08
N THR A 694 -6.39 -75.78 11.35
CA THR A 694 -7.00 -77.08 11.05
C THR A 694 -8.24 -77.30 11.92
N PRO A 695 -9.44 -77.51 11.36
CA PRO A 695 -10.65 -77.68 12.17
C PRO A 695 -10.58 -79.00 12.95
N THR A 696 -10.72 -78.92 14.27
CA THR A 696 -10.96 -80.11 15.09
C THR A 696 -12.30 -80.72 14.69
N ARG A 697 -12.27 -81.91 14.08
CA ARG A 697 -13.48 -82.71 13.88
C ARG A 697 -14.07 -83.01 15.26
N ASP A 698 -15.20 -82.39 15.58
CA ASP A 698 -16.04 -82.79 16.70
C ASP A 698 -16.46 -84.26 16.52
N ALA A 699 -16.13 -85.08 17.50
CA ALA A 699 -16.45 -86.50 17.54
C ALA A 699 -17.86 -86.69 18.13
N HIS A 700 -18.91 -86.63 17.31
CA HIS A 700 -20.24 -87.23 17.52
C HIS A 700 -20.96 -87.19 16.16
N SER A 701 -21.37 -88.29 15.51
CA SER A 701 -22.12 -89.46 15.98
C SER A 701 -22.06 -90.60 14.94
N PRO A 702 -22.40 -91.85 15.33
CA PRO A 702 -21.99 -93.08 14.65
C PRO A 702 -22.92 -93.49 13.51
N ALA A 703 -22.40 -94.40 12.68
CA ALA A 703 -23.12 -95.15 11.67
C ALA A 703 -24.39 -95.82 12.25
N TYR A 704 -25.52 -95.63 11.56
CA TYR A 704 -26.25 -96.67 10.82
C TYR A 704 -27.18 -96.03 9.80
#